data_AF-A0A9P5JDA9-F1
#
_entry.id   AF-A0A9P5JDA9-F1
#
_cell.length_a   1.000
_cell.length_b   1.000
_cell.length_c   1.000
_cell.angle_alpha   90.00
_cell.angle_beta   90.00
_cell.angle_gamma   90.00
#
_symmetry.space_group_name_H-M   'P 1'
#
loop_
_entity.id
_entity.type
_entity.pdbx_description
1 polymer ?
#
loop_
_entity_poly.entity_id
_entity_poly.type
_entity_poly.pdbx_seq_one_letter_code
_entity_poly.pdbx_strand_id
1 'polypeptide(L)'
;MGHSRLPLFAVPRLQIRVAQGRTPAHVESDALRTVLFNLPTKSTALKLVGLLINVAMVSMVADFLYRPLFDTHDDLIFTRVGAVYHDAAKIVVRYPGAEEGVRIVWKQVSGVAASLGATNDDWESGWTDGPLVSLSEETDWVGTTKIENLWTSTKYQYRLAAANATLLPYPAKPVPFKTFPDPRIPGTKFKFVASSCILPNFPYVPFLPSTRIKGFQLLSQHLDASKDSSSAPLTASISEAVEGAISSVSSLASSVVEAVTAPTSTPAVVSAIPTAVPEVLTAETSEEVETEFMILLGDFIYADVPRKPRDDKELFRSAYREVYASDDFRNVYERLPTFNIYDDHEISNDYNGYSNESTYIWANASSAWYTYQGQANYDSTVATKDANGNKPFYFDFSYGDVAFFVLDTRRYRSVTGVNVSEGDIETILGEKQMADLTKWVGKVNSTAAFKFIVSSVPLTGMWGGLNGQTDTWAGAKTHRGEFLELLEYVPNVVVISGDRHEFAAVEHLGANSIHEFSISPFSQFYVPFLRTFWESNASKRNVTTTMNVTNEDDVVETLEVSELVETEKILKYMPHGHYKWGSFEVDTTNASAPTVKLDLLIDGVKAWEYTIVGKPVEYTGSTALNPGAIAESVTEGVRNVLNRLGRIFG
;
A
#
# COMPACT_ATOMS: atom_id res chain seq x y z
N MET A 1 77.08 -66.35 -3.86
CA MET A 1 77.64 -66.74 -5.17
C MET A 1 77.67 -68.26 -5.22
N GLY A 2 76.85 -68.87 -6.07
CA GLY A 2 76.72 -70.33 -6.18
C GLY A 2 75.85 -70.67 -7.39
N HIS A 3 76.39 -71.49 -8.28
CA HIS A 3 75.89 -71.80 -9.61
C HIS A 3 74.86 -72.96 -9.64
N SER A 4 73.82 -72.78 -10.45
CA SER A 4 73.30 -73.70 -11.50
C SER A 4 72.77 -75.10 -11.14
N ARG A 5 71.52 -75.42 -11.56
CA ARG A 5 71.17 -76.27 -12.73
C ARG A 5 69.65 -76.55 -12.85
N LEU A 6 69.21 -76.61 -14.12
CA LEU A 6 67.94 -76.93 -14.82
C LEU A 6 67.33 -78.34 -14.49
N PRO A 7 66.30 -78.89 -15.19
CA PRO A 7 64.95 -78.45 -15.65
C PRO A 7 63.80 -79.55 -15.60
N LEU A 8 62.60 -79.21 -16.10
CA LEU A 8 61.73 -79.93 -17.09
C LEU A 8 60.38 -80.64 -16.70
N PHE A 9 59.37 -80.41 -17.60
CA PHE A 9 58.08 -81.10 -17.92
C PHE A 9 56.81 -80.82 -17.05
N ALA A 10 55.53 -80.72 -17.52
CA ALA A 10 54.89 -80.51 -18.83
C ALA A 10 53.31 -80.36 -18.68
N VAL A 11 52.68 -79.57 -19.59
CA VAL A 11 51.29 -79.60 -20.17
C VAL A 11 50.00 -79.26 -19.32
N PRO A 12 48.78 -79.02 -19.90
CA PRO A 12 48.14 -77.67 -19.95
C PRO A 12 46.64 -77.57 -19.53
N ARG A 13 46.10 -76.34 -19.61
CA ARG A 13 44.68 -75.90 -19.78
C ARG A 13 43.60 -76.33 -18.76
N LEU A 14 43.08 -75.32 -18.06
CA LEU A 14 41.63 -75.20 -17.82
C LEU A 14 41.15 -73.80 -18.22
N GLN A 15 40.21 -73.75 -19.18
CA GLN A 15 39.44 -72.57 -19.53
C GLN A 15 38.50 -72.22 -18.39
N ILE A 16 38.44 -70.94 -17.99
CA ILE A 16 37.19 -70.34 -17.52
C ILE A 16 36.93 -69.08 -18.33
N ARG A 17 35.78 -69.12 -19.00
CA ARG A 17 35.21 -68.09 -19.86
C ARG A 17 34.95 -66.80 -19.08
N VAL A 18 35.16 -65.71 -19.82
CA VAL A 18 34.64 -64.36 -19.61
C VAL A 18 33.20 -64.38 -19.11
N ALA A 19 32.96 -63.78 -17.94
CA ALA A 19 31.68 -63.16 -17.62
C ALA A 19 31.77 -61.69 -18.06
N GLN A 20 31.22 -61.39 -19.24
CA GLN A 20 30.74 -60.05 -19.54
C GLN A 20 29.62 -59.74 -18.56
N GLY A 21 29.78 -58.67 -17.77
CA GLY A 21 28.76 -58.30 -16.80
C GLY A 21 29.02 -56.96 -16.14
N ARG A 22 28.29 -55.95 -16.62
CA ARG A 22 28.02 -54.61 -16.06
C ARG A 22 29.03 -53.50 -16.38
N THR A 23 28.64 -52.75 -17.40
CA THR A 23 28.81 -51.30 -17.58
C THR A 23 29.09 -50.52 -16.29
N PRO A 24 30.08 -49.61 -16.25
CA PRO A 24 30.14 -48.60 -15.20
C PRO A 24 29.09 -47.51 -15.51
N ALA A 25 27.86 -47.75 -15.09
CA ALA A 25 26.86 -46.70 -14.94
C ALA A 25 27.17 -45.94 -13.64
N HIS A 26 28.18 -45.07 -13.62
CA HIS A 26 28.49 -44.21 -12.47
C HIS A 26 29.32 -42.95 -12.81
N VAL A 27 29.18 -42.37 -14.01
CA VAL A 27 29.94 -41.15 -14.40
C VAL A 27 29.07 -39.88 -14.43
N GLU A 28 27.74 -39.97 -14.50
CA GLU A 28 26.89 -38.77 -14.56
C GLU A 28 26.66 -38.08 -13.20
N SER A 29 26.78 -38.79 -12.08
CA SER A 29 26.49 -38.22 -10.74
C SER A 29 27.61 -37.35 -10.15
N ASP A 30 28.77 -37.27 -10.81
CA ASP A 30 29.96 -36.60 -10.26
C ASP A 30 30.17 -35.19 -10.85
N ALA A 31 29.79 -34.97 -12.13
CA ALA A 31 29.95 -33.69 -12.80
C ALA A 31 29.07 -32.59 -12.19
N LEU A 32 27.79 -32.87 -11.97
CA LEU A 32 26.86 -31.91 -11.38
C LEU A 32 27.30 -31.52 -9.97
N ARG A 33 27.63 -32.50 -9.11
CA ARG A 33 28.13 -32.24 -7.75
C ARG A 33 29.46 -31.50 -7.75
N THR A 34 30.35 -31.84 -8.67
CA THR A 34 31.62 -31.13 -8.86
C THR A 34 31.37 -29.65 -9.17
N VAL A 35 30.44 -29.33 -10.06
CA VAL A 35 30.10 -27.95 -10.41
C VAL A 35 29.37 -27.25 -9.27
N LEU A 36 28.35 -27.88 -8.67
CA LEU A 36 27.50 -27.27 -7.64
C LEU A 36 28.27 -26.92 -6.36
N PHE A 37 29.19 -27.79 -5.95
CA PHE A 37 29.99 -27.61 -4.73
C PHE A 37 31.44 -27.19 -5.02
N ASN A 38 31.75 -26.86 -6.28
CA ASN A 38 33.10 -26.50 -6.74
C ASN A 38 34.19 -27.51 -6.28
N LEU A 39 33.91 -28.81 -6.41
CA LEU A 39 34.81 -29.86 -5.91
C LEU A 39 36.08 -29.99 -6.79
N PRO A 40 37.21 -30.42 -6.22
CA PRO A 40 38.42 -30.69 -7.00
C PRO A 40 38.16 -31.74 -8.08
N THR A 41 38.50 -31.41 -9.33
CA THR A 41 38.36 -32.32 -10.47
C THR A 41 39.59 -32.31 -11.37
N LYS A 42 39.85 -33.42 -12.06
CA LYS A 42 40.91 -33.51 -13.08
C LYS A 42 40.43 -33.08 -14.47
N SER A 43 39.12 -32.98 -14.69
CA SER A 43 38.54 -32.58 -15.97
C SER A 43 38.73 -31.09 -16.24
N THR A 44 39.46 -30.74 -17.31
CA THR A 44 39.63 -29.35 -17.75
C THR A 44 38.30 -28.70 -18.14
N ALA A 45 37.38 -29.47 -18.73
CA ALA A 45 36.06 -28.96 -19.09
C ALA A 45 35.25 -28.57 -17.85
N LEU A 46 35.24 -29.40 -16.80
CA LEU A 46 34.54 -29.08 -15.55
C LEU A 46 35.19 -27.91 -14.81
N LYS A 47 36.52 -27.78 -14.85
CA LYS A 47 37.22 -26.59 -14.33
C LYS A 47 36.81 -25.32 -15.07
N LEU A 48 36.72 -25.38 -16.40
CA LEU A 48 36.32 -24.23 -17.22
C LEU A 48 34.87 -23.84 -16.94
N VAL A 49 33.95 -24.81 -16.86
CA VAL A 49 32.55 -24.57 -16.48
C VAL A 49 32.47 -23.93 -15.10
N GLY A 50 33.19 -24.46 -14.11
CA GLY A 50 33.25 -23.87 -12.77
C GLY A 50 33.80 -22.44 -12.78
N LEU A 51 34.86 -22.17 -13.53
CA LEU A 51 35.40 -20.83 -13.71
C LEU A 51 34.36 -19.89 -14.32
N LEU A 52 33.69 -20.29 -15.40
CA LEU A 52 32.67 -19.48 -16.07
C LEU A 52 31.49 -19.15 -15.15
N ILE A 53 31.02 -20.12 -14.35
CA ILE A 53 29.96 -19.90 -13.37
C ILE A 53 30.41 -18.90 -12.30
N ASN A 54 31.60 -19.07 -11.74
CA ASN A 54 32.12 -18.14 -10.72
C ASN A 54 32.31 -16.73 -11.29
N VAL A 55 32.85 -16.59 -12.50
CA VAL A 55 32.97 -15.30 -13.19
C VAL A 55 31.59 -14.69 -13.40
N ALA A 56 30.61 -15.46 -13.88
CA ALA A 56 29.24 -14.97 -14.05
C ALA A 56 28.63 -14.49 -12.73
N MET A 57 28.77 -15.25 -11.63
CA MET A 57 28.28 -14.84 -10.32
C MET A 57 28.95 -13.56 -9.82
N VAL A 58 30.28 -13.45 -9.95
CA VAL A 58 31.01 -12.23 -9.58
C VAL A 58 30.57 -11.04 -10.43
N SER A 59 30.36 -11.23 -11.73
CA SER A 59 29.84 -10.19 -12.62
C SER A 59 28.43 -9.76 -12.25
N MET A 60 27.54 -10.69 -11.88
CA MET A 60 26.17 -10.39 -11.43
C MET A 60 26.17 -9.62 -10.10
N VAL A 61 27.02 -10.01 -9.15
CA VAL A 61 27.20 -9.27 -7.88
C VAL A 61 27.78 -7.89 -8.13
N ALA A 62 28.77 -7.77 -9.03
CA ALA A 62 29.34 -6.48 -9.40
C ALA A 62 28.29 -5.57 -10.08
N ASP A 63 27.48 -6.11 -11.00
CA ASP A 63 26.37 -5.38 -11.62
C ASP A 63 25.38 -4.89 -10.55
N PHE A 64 24.89 -5.78 -9.69
CA PHE A 64 23.96 -5.42 -8.60
C PHE A 64 24.54 -4.33 -7.67
N LEU A 65 25.81 -4.43 -7.29
CA LEU A 65 26.43 -3.48 -6.37
C LEU A 65 26.75 -2.14 -7.04
N TYR A 66 27.29 -2.14 -8.26
CA TYR A 66 27.91 -0.95 -8.83
C TYR A 66 27.08 -0.24 -9.88
N ARG A 67 26.08 -0.90 -10.51
CA ARG A 67 25.26 -0.28 -11.54
C ARG A 67 24.55 1.01 -11.06
N PRO A 68 23.98 1.09 -9.85
CA PRO A 68 23.36 2.33 -9.36
C PRO A 68 24.33 3.52 -9.20
N LEU A 69 25.66 3.27 -9.21
CA LEU A 69 26.65 4.34 -9.17
C LEU A 69 26.95 4.95 -10.54
N PHE A 70 26.56 4.28 -11.62
CA PHE A 70 26.82 4.72 -12.99
C PHE A 70 25.56 5.20 -13.70
N ASP A 71 24.38 4.75 -13.27
CA ASP A 71 23.09 5.18 -13.81
C ASP A 71 22.39 6.09 -12.79
N THR A 72 22.74 7.38 -12.82
CA THR A 72 22.24 8.40 -11.89
C THR A 72 20.90 8.98 -12.30
N HIS A 73 20.46 8.72 -13.53
CA HIS A 73 19.21 9.21 -14.13
C HIS A 73 19.06 10.75 -14.08
N ASP A 74 20.15 11.48 -14.23
CA ASP A 74 20.17 12.95 -14.08
C ASP A 74 19.28 13.66 -15.12
N ASP A 75 19.09 13.06 -16.30
CA ASP A 75 18.25 13.54 -17.40
C ASP A 75 16.76 13.17 -17.28
N LEU A 76 16.36 12.47 -16.20
CA LEU A 76 14.98 12.02 -16.01
C LEU A 76 13.95 13.16 -16.06
N ILE A 77 13.00 13.07 -16.98
CA ILE A 77 11.81 13.92 -16.98
C ILE A 77 10.64 13.10 -16.47
N PHE A 78 9.89 13.64 -15.50
CA PHE A 78 8.64 13.05 -15.05
C PHE A 78 7.65 14.11 -14.57
N THR A 79 6.37 13.76 -14.58
CA THR A 79 5.32 14.54 -13.94
C THR A 79 4.27 13.62 -13.34
N ARG A 80 3.66 14.06 -12.24
CA ARG A 80 2.61 13.30 -11.56
C ARG A 80 1.67 14.21 -10.79
N VAL A 81 0.51 13.64 -10.46
CA VAL A 81 -0.45 14.28 -9.56
C VAL A 81 -0.06 13.96 -8.11
N GLY A 82 0.04 15.00 -7.29
CA GLY A 82 0.21 14.92 -5.84
C GLY A 82 -1.14 14.98 -5.13
N ALA A 83 -1.23 15.74 -4.05
CA ALA A 83 -2.46 15.97 -3.28
C ALA A 83 -3.60 16.48 -4.16
N VAL A 84 -4.79 15.90 -3.97
CA VAL A 84 -5.99 16.25 -4.73
C VAL A 84 -7.09 16.69 -3.77
N TYR A 85 -7.41 17.96 -3.80
CA TYR A 85 -8.46 18.56 -3.00
C TYR A 85 -9.81 18.43 -3.72
N HIS A 86 -10.87 18.85 -3.06
CA HIS A 86 -12.17 18.97 -3.72
C HIS A 86 -12.20 20.12 -4.75
N ASP A 87 -11.26 21.07 -4.69
CA ASP A 87 -11.22 22.27 -5.54
C ASP A 87 -9.85 22.56 -6.15
N ALA A 88 -8.90 21.64 -5.99
CA ALA A 88 -7.53 21.86 -6.43
C ALA A 88 -6.78 20.54 -6.62
N ALA A 89 -5.65 20.59 -7.32
CA ALA A 89 -4.71 19.48 -7.40
C ALA A 89 -3.27 20.01 -7.43
N LYS A 90 -2.37 19.33 -6.71
CA LYS A 90 -0.93 19.57 -6.81
C LYS A 90 -0.35 18.78 -7.98
N ILE A 91 0.48 19.43 -8.78
CA ILE A 91 1.21 18.81 -9.89
C ILE A 91 2.69 18.94 -9.61
N VAL A 92 3.39 17.80 -9.71
CA VAL A 92 4.85 17.72 -9.56
C VAL A 92 5.47 17.59 -10.94
N VAL A 93 6.55 18.32 -11.18
CA VAL A 93 7.31 18.27 -12.43
C VAL A 93 8.79 18.16 -12.09
N ARG A 94 9.49 17.22 -12.72
CA ARG A 94 10.94 17.26 -12.90
C ARG A 94 11.26 17.47 -14.36
N TYR A 95 11.95 18.56 -14.69
CA TYR A 95 12.35 18.86 -16.07
C TYR A 95 13.73 19.54 -16.09
N PRO A 96 14.83 18.77 -16.17
CA PRO A 96 16.18 19.31 -16.18
C PRO A 96 16.43 20.30 -17.33
N GLY A 97 17.08 21.41 -17.03
CA GLY A 97 17.44 22.44 -18.02
C GLY A 97 16.31 23.43 -18.39
N ALA A 98 15.12 23.31 -17.81
CA ALA A 98 14.03 24.27 -18.01
C ALA A 98 14.15 25.47 -17.04
N GLU A 99 15.18 26.30 -17.23
CA GLU A 99 15.48 27.47 -16.38
C GLU A 99 14.34 28.51 -16.31
N GLU A 100 13.61 28.68 -17.40
CA GLU A 100 12.44 29.58 -17.46
C GLU A 100 11.19 29.01 -16.76
N GLY A 101 11.29 27.78 -16.25
CA GLY A 101 10.20 27.03 -15.64
C GLY A 101 9.33 26.29 -16.65
N VAL A 102 8.43 25.46 -16.12
CA VAL A 102 7.47 24.67 -16.89
C VAL A 102 6.06 25.13 -16.54
N ARG A 103 5.27 25.50 -17.53
CA ARG A 103 3.85 25.86 -17.34
C ARG A 103 3.00 24.61 -17.35
N ILE A 104 2.08 24.52 -16.39
CA ILE A 104 1.00 23.53 -16.43
C ILE A 104 -0.13 24.10 -17.26
N VAL A 105 -0.58 23.37 -18.28
CA VAL A 105 -1.79 23.70 -19.02
C VAL A 105 -2.81 22.59 -18.79
N TRP A 106 -4.07 22.94 -18.56
CA TRP A 106 -5.08 21.97 -18.13
C TRP A 106 -6.44 22.21 -18.77
N LYS A 107 -7.29 21.19 -18.80
CA LYS A 107 -8.70 21.31 -19.23
C LYS A 107 -9.60 20.31 -18.52
N GLN A 108 -10.86 20.69 -18.36
CA GLN A 108 -11.91 19.80 -17.87
C GLN A 108 -12.26 18.77 -18.97
N VAL A 109 -12.47 17.52 -18.57
CA VAL A 109 -12.93 16.47 -19.49
C VAL A 109 -14.46 16.55 -19.59
N SER A 110 -14.98 16.96 -20.75
CA SER A 110 -16.43 16.99 -21.00
C SER A 110 -16.92 15.59 -21.41
N GLY A 111 -18.06 15.15 -20.86
CA GLY A 111 -18.56 13.77 -21.01
C GLY A 111 -18.81 13.31 -22.45
N VAL A 112 -18.97 14.23 -23.41
CA VAL A 112 -19.15 13.90 -24.83
C VAL A 112 -17.83 13.39 -25.47
N ALA A 113 -16.69 13.97 -25.11
CA ALA A 113 -15.38 13.59 -25.66
C ALA A 113 -14.88 12.23 -25.12
N ALA A 114 -15.28 11.86 -23.90
CA ALA A 114 -14.92 10.57 -23.30
C ALA A 114 -15.68 9.38 -23.93
N SER A 115 -16.90 9.61 -24.46
CA SER A 115 -17.77 8.55 -25.00
C SER A 115 -17.56 8.20 -26.47
N LEU A 116 -16.86 9.04 -27.24
CA LEU A 116 -16.79 8.94 -28.71
C LEU A 116 -15.41 8.58 -29.28
N GLY A 117 -14.44 8.19 -28.45
CA GLY A 117 -13.11 7.81 -28.93
C GLY A 117 -12.43 8.97 -29.66
N ALA A 118 -12.16 10.05 -28.93
CA ALA A 118 -11.53 11.26 -29.48
C ALA A 118 -10.26 10.94 -30.28
N THR A 119 -10.23 11.41 -31.53
CA THR A 119 -9.06 11.32 -32.43
C THR A 119 -7.93 12.23 -31.95
N ASN A 120 -6.69 11.96 -32.37
CA ASN A 120 -5.50 12.71 -31.95
C ASN A 120 -5.59 14.25 -32.15
N ASP A 121 -6.43 14.75 -33.06
CA ASP A 121 -6.60 16.18 -33.34
C ASP A 121 -7.40 16.96 -32.27
N ASP A 122 -8.20 16.30 -31.43
CA ASP A 122 -8.99 16.97 -30.37
C ASP A 122 -8.16 17.29 -29.10
N TRP A 123 -6.93 16.77 -29.01
CA TRP A 123 -6.07 16.93 -27.83
C TRP A 123 -5.17 18.17 -27.89
N GLU A 124 -5.02 18.82 -29.04
CA GLU A 124 -4.06 19.92 -29.22
C GLU A 124 -4.63 21.31 -28.93
N SER A 125 -5.95 21.47 -28.83
CA SER A 125 -6.58 22.78 -28.59
C SER A 125 -7.45 22.81 -27.32
N GLY A 126 -7.79 24.02 -26.87
CA GLY A 126 -8.69 24.26 -25.73
C GLY A 126 -8.04 24.09 -24.35
N TRP A 127 -6.74 24.34 -24.24
CA TRP A 127 -6.02 24.33 -22.97
C TRP A 127 -6.17 25.66 -22.23
N THR A 128 -6.42 25.59 -20.93
CA THR A 128 -6.37 26.75 -20.02
C THR A 128 -4.96 26.89 -19.48
N ASP A 129 -4.43 28.11 -19.52
CA ASP A 129 -3.14 28.43 -18.89
C ASP A 129 -3.24 28.25 -17.37
N GLY A 130 -2.39 27.38 -16.85
CA GLY A 130 -2.21 27.17 -15.42
C GLY A 130 -0.92 27.82 -14.91
N PRO A 131 -0.56 27.49 -13.65
CA PRO A 131 0.59 28.08 -13.00
C PRO A 131 1.92 27.70 -13.67
N LEU A 132 2.90 28.59 -13.54
CA LEU A 132 4.30 28.33 -13.91
C LEU A 132 5.01 27.66 -12.73
N VAL A 133 5.69 26.54 -12.99
CA VAL A 133 6.50 25.81 -12.03
C VAL A 133 7.94 26.27 -12.15
N SER A 134 8.49 26.85 -11.09
CA SER A 134 9.90 27.19 -11.00
C SER A 134 10.73 25.93 -10.73
N LEU A 135 11.75 25.70 -11.54
CA LEU A 135 12.66 24.56 -11.42
C LEU A 135 14.10 25.07 -11.26
N SER A 136 14.90 24.43 -10.41
CA SER A 136 16.30 24.82 -10.19
C SER A 136 17.19 23.62 -9.91
N GLU A 137 18.48 23.72 -10.21
CA GLU A 137 19.47 22.70 -9.85
C GLU A 137 19.53 22.44 -8.33
N GLU A 138 19.29 23.47 -7.50
CA GLU A 138 19.21 23.34 -6.05
C GLU A 138 18.10 22.39 -5.59
N THR A 139 17.02 22.29 -6.37
CA THR A 139 15.88 21.37 -6.13
C THR A 139 15.93 20.16 -7.06
N ASP A 140 17.08 19.90 -7.69
CA ASP A 140 17.24 18.82 -8.67
C ASP A 140 16.20 18.87 -9.80
N TRP A 141 15.88 20.11 -10.20
CA TRP A 141 14.90 20.45 -11.22
C TRP A 141 13.49 19.93 -10.94
N VAL A 142 13.18 19.63 -9.67
CA VAL A 142 11.85 19.23 -9.22
C VAL A 142 11.13 20.44 -8.66
N GLY A 143 9.89 20.67 -9.12
CA GLY A 143 9.00 21.69 -8.60
C GLY A 143 7.58 21.17 -8.46
N THR A 144 6.87 21.70 -7.47
CA THR A 144 5.45 21.41 -7.24
C THR A 144 4.65 22.69 -7.36
N THR A 145 3.51 22.63 -8.03
CA THR A 145 2.54 23.73 -8.11
C THR A 145 1.12 23.24 -7.81
N LYS A 146 0.19 24.16 -7.61
CA LYS A 146 -1.21 23.86 -7.29
C LYS A 146 -2.13 24.53 -8.31
N ILE A 147 -2.94 23.73 -8.99
CA ILE A 147 -4.06 24.23 -9.80
C ILE A 147 -5.23 24.43 -8.84
N GLU A 148 -5.81 25.62 -8.79
CA GLU A 148 -6.89 25.99 -7.86
C GLU A 148 -8.19 26.33 -8.60
N ASN A 149 -9.28 26.50 -7.85
CA ASN A 149 -10.60 26.87 -8.34
C ASN A 149 -11.21 25.85 -9.32
N LEU A 150 -10.93 24.57 -9.08
CA LEU A 150 -11.52 23.45 -9.79
C LEU A 150 -12.88 23.09 -9.19
N TRP A 151 -13.78 22.55 -10.02
CA TRP A 151 -15.01 21.91 -9.54
C TRP A 151 -14.70 20.59 -8.84
N THR A 152 -15.46 20.28 -7.78
CA THR A 152 -15.40 18.99 -7.04
C THR A 152 -15.89 17.82 -7.86
N SER A 153 -15.42 16.61 -7.55
CA SER A 153 -15.81 15.35 -8.22
C SER A 153 -15.73 15.41 -9.75
N THR A 154 -14.77 16.16 -10.30
CA THR A 154 -14.70 16.49 -11.73
C THR A 154 -13.41 15.97 -12.33
N LYS A 155 -13.51 15.30 -13.49
CA LYS A 155 -12.36 14.80 -14.25
C LYS A 155 -11.70 15.94 -15.06
N TYR A 156 -10.40 16.05 -14.92
CA TYR A 156 -9.52 16.99 -15.62
C TYR A 156 -8.36 16.23 -16.25
N GLN A 157 -7.62 16.93 -17.10
CA GLN A 157 -6.35 16.48 -17.64
C GLN A 157 -5.39 17.66 -17.78
N TYR A 158 -4.09 17.38 -17.73
CA TYR A 158 -3.06 18.40 -17.93
C TYR A 158 -1.94 17.94 -18.87
N ARG A 159 -1.20 18.93 -19.38
CA ARG A 159 0.06 18.78 -20.10
C ARG A 159 1.07 19.79 -19.58
N LEU A 160 2.33 19.60 -19.97
CA LEU A 160 3.42 20.52 -19.71
C LEU A 160 3.67 21.39 -20.94
N ALA A 161 3.96 22.66 -20.71
CA ALA A 161 4.34 23.63 -21.72
C ALA A 161 5.56 24.43 -21.26
N ALA A 162 6.34 24.98 -22.20
CA ALA A 162 7.35 25.97 -21.89
C ALA A 162 6.69 27.24 -21.31
N ALA A 163 7.49 28.16 -20.75
CA ALA A 163 6.99 29.40 -20.15
C ALA A 163 6.10 30.22 -21.11
N ASN A 164 6.39 30.16 -22.42
CA ASN A 164 5.66 30.78 -23.52
C ASN A 164 4.42 30.00 -24.01
N ALA A 165 3.96 28.99 -23.25
CA ALA A 165 2.83 28.11 -23.55
C ALA A 165 3.00 27.17 -24.76
N THR A 166 4.21 26.98 -25.29
CA THR A 166 4.49 25.94 -26.29
C THR A 166 4.48 24.57 -25.62
N LEU A 167 3.66 23.63 -26.10
CA LEU A 167 3.58 22.28 -25.52
C LEU A 167 4.94 21.57 -25.55
N LEU A 168 5.30 20.94 -24.43
CA LEU A 168 6.50 20.12 -24.30
C LEU A 168 6.23 18.69 -24.79
N PRO A 169 7.27 17.97 -25.27
CA PRO A 169 7.11 16.62 -25.82
C PRO A 169 6.65 15.59 -24.79
N TYR A 170 7.05 15.76 -23.53
CA TYR A 170 6.60 14.94 -22.41
C TYR A 170 5.67 15.75 -21.49
N PRO A 171 4.57 15.14 -20.98
CA PRO A 171 4.09 13.79 -21.26
C PRO A 171 3.53 13.67 -22.69
N ALA A 172 3.71 12.48 -23.28
CA ALA A 172 3.29 12.20 -24.66
C ALA A 172 1.76 12.25 -24.81
N LYS A 173 1.03 11.88 -23.76
CA LYS A 173 -0.43 11.96 -23.65
C LYS A 173 -0.81 12.87 -22.49
N PRO A 174 -1.98 13.54 -22.54
CA PRO A 174 -2.53 14.23 -21.38
C PRO A 174 -2.63 13.33 -20.15
N VAL A 175 -2.23 13.84 -18.99
CA VAL A 175 -2.29 13.11 -17.73
C VAL A 175 -3.62 13.42 -17.04
N PRO A 176 -4.49 12.43 -16.80
CA PRO A 176 -5.79 12.64 -16.18
C PRO A 176 -5.69 12.79 -14.66
N PHE A 177 -6.66 13.49 -14.06
CA PHE A 177 -6.91 13.48 -12.62
C PHE A 177 -8.36 13.81 -12.33
N LYS A 178 -8.84 13.50 -11.13
CA LYS A 178 -10.22 13.79 -10.69
C LYS A 178 -10.17 14.44 -9.33
N THR A 179 -10.75 15.63 -9.20
CA THR A 179 -10.88 16.30 -7.89
C THR A 179 -11.73 15.47 -6.94
N PHE A 180 -11.39 15.51 -5.66
CA PHE A 180 -12.07 14.70 -4.66
C PHE A 180 -13.49 15.22 -4.38
N PRO A 181 -14.39 14.39 -3.82
CA PRO A 181 -15.68 14.86 -3.34
C PRO A 181 -15.53 15.88 -2.21
N ASP A 182 -16.46 16.81 -2.12
CA ASP A 182 -16.52 17.79 -1.03
C ASP A 182 -16.69 17.06 0.32
N PRO A 183 -15.78 17.26 1.28
CA PRO A 183 -15.82 16.55 2.56
C PRO A 183 -17.01 16.91 3.45
N ARG A 184 -17.80 17.93 3.08
CA ARG A 184 -19.02 18.33 3.79
C ARG A 184 -20.26 17.55 3.34
N ILE A 185 -20.16 16.77 2.26
CA ILE A 185 -21.26 15.99 1.70
C ILE A 185 -21.06 14.53 2.10
N PRO A 186 -21.96 13.96 2.93
CA PRO A 186 -21.86 12.57 3.34
C PRO A 186 -22.25 11.61 2.21
N GLY A 187 -21.73 10.39 2.28
CA GLY A 187 -21.99 9.35 1.30
C GLY A 187 -21.02 9.40 0.13
N THR A 188 -20.00 8.57 0.18
CA THR A 188 -19.01 8.38 -0.88
C THR A 188 -18.73 6.90 -1.09
N LYS A 189 -18.30 6.55 -2.30
CA LYS A 189 -17.83 5.20 -2.63
C LYS A 189 -16.58 5.30 -3.50
N PHE A 190 -15.50 4.68 -3.07
CA PHE A 190 -14.22 4.73 -3.77
C PHE A 190 -13.29 3.58 -3.38
N LYS A 191 -12.25 3.34 -4.19
CA LYS A 191 -11.13 2.48 -3.84
C LYS A 191 -9.83 3.27 -3.67
N PHE A 192 -8.96 2.83 -2.78
CA PHE A 192 -7.57 3.27 -2.75
C PHE A 192 -6.63 2.07 -2.49
N VAL A 193 -5.36 2.23 -2.86
CA VAL A 193 -4.34 1.18 -2.68
C VAL A 193 -3.31 1.62 -1.65
N ALA A 194 -2.80 0.70 -0.82
CA ALA A 194 -1.71 0.98 0.09
C ALA A 194 -0.68 -0.16 0.21
N SER A 195 0.60 0.19 0.31
CA SER A 195 1.75 -0.71 0.57
C SER A 195 3.04 0.10 0.84
N SER A 196 4.14 -0.55 1.22
CA SER A 196 5.49 0.04 1.43
C SER A 196 6.59 -0.85 0.87
N CYS A 197 7.87 -0.47 1.02
CA CYS A 197 9.04 -1.33 0.80
C CYS A 197 9.23 -1.69 -0.68
N ILE A 198 9.80 -0.74 -1.41
CA ILE A 198 10.07 -0.82 -2.84
C ILE A 198 11.58 -0.92 -3.08
N LEU A 199 12.03 -2.09 -3.55
CA LEU A 199 13.39 -2.23 -4.07
C LEU A 199 13.35 -2.47 -5.58
N PRO A 200 13.94 -1.57 -6.39
CA PRO A 200 14.12 -1.78 -7.81
C PRO A 200 14.88 -3.07 -8.12
N ASN A 201 14.51 -3.68 -9.24
CA ASN A 201 14.99 -4.96 -9.73
C ASN A 201 15.02 -6.06 -8.65
N PHE A 202 13.98 -6.15 -7.82
CA PHE A 202 13.83 -7.25 -6.87
C PHE A 202 12.78 -8.31 -7.33
N PRO A 203 13.08 -9.61 -7.20
CA PRO A 203 14.41 -10.20 -7.06
C PRO A 203 15.32 -9.80 -8.23
N TYR A 204 16.63 -9.74 -7.97
CA TYR A 204 17.61 -9.38 -8.99
C TYR A 204 17.52 -10.28 -10.21
N VAL A 205 17.28 -9.67 -11.37
CA VAL A 205 17.38 -10.33 -12.67
C VAL A 205 18.51 -9.66 -13.46
N PRO A 206 19.55 -10.41 -13.85
CA PRO A 206 20.65 -9.85 -14.62
C PRO A 206 20.17 -9.41 -16.01
N PHE A 207 20.81 -8.38 -16.57
CA PHE A 207 20.55 -7.83 -17.91
C PHE A 207 19.18 -7.20 -18.16
N LEU A 208 18.27 -7.19 -17.17
CA LEU A 208 17.07 -6.37 -17.20
C LEU A 208 17.37 -4.93 -16.73
N PRO A 209 16.48 -3.95 -16.99
CA PRO A 209 16.61 -2.60 -16.43
C PRO A 209 16.69 -2.65 -14.89
N SER A 210 17.64 -1.91 -14.31
CA SER A 210 17.77 -1.76 -12.84
C SER A 210 16.54 -1.10 -12.22
N THR A 211 15.85 -0.26 -12.99
CA THR A 211 14.64 0.47 -12.57
C THR A 211 13.36 -0.37 -12.61
N ARG A 212 13.41 -1.66 -12.98
CA ARG A 212 12.23 -2.53 -13.04
C ARG A 212 11.61 -2.71 -11.66
N ILE A 213 10.31 -2.50 -11.50
CA ILE A 213 9.58 -2.70 -10.23
C ILE A 213 8.32 -3.52 -10.50
N LYS A 214 8.42 -4.85 -10.30
CA LYS A 214 7.33 -5.78 -10.66
C LYS A 214 6.03 -5.50 -9.89
N GLY A 215 6.11 -4.99 -8.67
CA GLY A 215 4.92 -4.59 -7.91
C GLY A 215 4.04 -3.61 -8.69
N PHE A 216 4.63 -2.57 -9.29
CA PHE A 216 3.88 -1.60 -10.11
C PHE A 216 3.42 -2.18 -11.43
N GLN A 217 4.19 -3.09 -12.03
CA GLN A 217 3.76 -3.84 -13.20
C GLN A 217 2.46 -4.62 -12.92
N LEU A 218 2.42 -5.36 -11.81
CA LEU A 218 1.23 -6.14 -11.41
C LEU A 218 0.06 -5.24 -11.01
N LEU A 219 0.33 -4.13 -10.32
CA LEU A 219 -0.70 -3.15 -9.98
C LEU A 219 -1.32 -2.52 -11.23
N SER A 220 -0.52 -2.11 -12.21
CA SER A 220 -1.05 -1.52 -13.45
C SER A 220 -1.96 -2.50 -14.20
N GLN A 221 -1.56 -3.78 -14.28
CA GLN A 221 -2.39 -4.86 -14.85
C GLN A 221 -3.69 -5.06 -14.08
N HIS A 222 -3.65 -4.98 -12.74
CA HIS A 222 -4.85 -5.08 -11.91
C HIS A 222 -5.80 -3.91 -12.14
N LEU A 223 -5.27 -2.69 -12.28
CA LEU A 223 -6.05 -1.47 -12.59
C LEU A 223 -6.62 -1.45 -14.02
N ASP A 224 -6.08 -2.26 -14.93
CA ASP A 224 -6.62 -2.44 -16.29
C ASP A 224 -7.68 -3.53 -16.34
N ALA A 225 -7.43 -4.65 -15.66
CA ALA A 225 -8.41 -5.73 -15.56
C ALA A 225 -9.75 -5.25 -14.96
N SER A 226 -9.70 -4.36 -13.96
CA SER A 226 -10.90 -3.73 -13.38
C SER A 226 -11.63 -2.77 -14.32
N LYS A 227 -10.97 -2.31 -15.39
CA LYS A 227 -11.64 -1.50 -16.43
C LYS A 227 -12.26 -2.40 -17.50
N ASP A 228 -11.59 -3.48 -17.88
CA ASP A 228 -12.07 -4.39 -18.92
C ASP A 228 -13.32 -5.18 -18.48
N SER A 229 -13.41 -5.57 -17.20
CA SER A 229 -14.64 -6.14 -16.63
C SER A 229 -15.84 -5.19 -16.71
N SER A 230 -15.61 -3.88 -16.68
CA SER A 230 -16.64 -2.84 -16.79
C SER A 230 -17.09 -2.51 -18.22
N SER A 231 -16.32 -2.93 -19.24
CA SER A 231 -16.54 -2.55 -20.65
C SER A 231 -16.99 -3.69 -21.57
N ALA A 232 -17.24 -4.89 -21.02
CA ALA A 232 -17.76 -6.02 -21.79
C ALA A 232 -19.09 -5.64 -22.47
N PRO A 233 -19.22 -5.77 -23.82
CA PRO A 233 -20.43 -5.37 -24.51
C PRO A 233 -21.61 -6.26 -24.13
N LEU A 234 -22.63 -5.67 -23.50
CA LEU A 234 -23.96 -6.26 -23.26
C LEU A 234 -24.70 -6.71 -24.55
N THR A 235 -24.12 -6.52 -25.73
CA THR A 235 -24.74 -6.87 -27.01
C THR A 235 -24.68 -8.35 -27.34
N ALA A 236 -23.70 -9.10 -26.83
CA ALA A 236 -23.62 -10.54 -27.11
C ALA A 236 -24.70 -11.34 -26.34
N SER A 237 -24.88 -11.04 -25.04
CA SER A 237 -25.83 -11.77 -24.19
C SER A 237 -27.30 -11.44 -24.49
N ILE A 238 -27.60 -10.21 -24.93
CA ILE A 238 -28.96 -9.85 -25.35
C ILE A 238 -29.30 -10.50 -26.69
N SER A 239 -28.35 -10.60 -27.63
CA SER A 239 -28.62 -11.26 -28.92
C SER A 239 -28.94 -12.74 -28.75
N GLU A 240 -28.17 -13.48 -27.94
CA GLU A 240 -28.42 -14.90 -27.66
C GLU A 240 -29.69 -15.12 -26.81
N ALA A 241 -29.98 -14.24 -25.84
CA ALA A 241 -31.19 -14.32 -25.03
C ALA A 241 -32.46 -13.99 -25.83
N VAL A 242 -32.37 -13.03 -26.76
CA VAL A 242 -33.48 -12.67 -27.66
C VAL A 242 -33.68 -13.75 -28.73
N GLU A 243 -32.61 -14.35 -29.28
CA GLU A 243 -32.73 -15.50 -30.20
C GLU A 243 -33.34 -16.73 -29.51
N GLY A 244 -32.95 -17.01 -28.26
CA GLY A 244 -33.53 -18.08 -27.43
C GLY A 244 -35.01 -17.84 -27.08
N ALA A 245 -35.37 -16.58 -26.77
CA ALA A 245 -36.76 -16.20 -26.49
C ALA A 245 -37.64 -16.27 -27.76
N ILE A 246 -37.16 -15.84 -28.92
CA ILE A 246 -37.90 -15.92 -30.19
C ILE A 246 -38.11 -17.39 -30.62
N SER A 247 -37.11 -18.25 -30.41
CA SER A 247 -37.21 -19.70 -30.67
C SER A 247 -38.26 -20.40 -29.79
N SER A 248 -38.32 -20.04 -28.50
CA SER A 248 -39.31 -20.62 -27.57
C SER A 248 -40.75 -20.16 -27.87
N VAL A 249 -40.96 -18.88 -28.23
CA VAL A 249 -42.29 -18.37 -28.61
C VAL A 249 -42.76 -18.97 -29.94
N SER A 250 -41.86 -19.23 -30.89
CA SER A 250 -42.20 -19.90 -32.15
C SER A 250 -42.62 -21.36 -31.97
N SER A 251 -42.04 -22.07 -30.99
CA SER A 251 -42.42 -23.47 -30.70
C SER A 251 -43.75 -23.59 -29.94
N LEU A 252 -44.10 -22.59 -29.13
CA LEU A 252 -45.41 -22.47 -28.47
C LEU A 252 -46.54 -22.06 -29.44
N ALA A 253 -46.25 -21.22 -30.43
CA ALA A 253 -47.24 -20.85 -31.45
C ALA A 253 -47.59 -22.04 -32.38
N SER A 254 -46.64 -22.94 -32.62
CA SER A 254 -46.87 -24.10 -33.50
C SER A 254 -47.66 -25.23 -32.82
N SER A 255 -47.67 -25.33 -31.49
CA SER A 255 -48.42 -26.36 -30.75
C SER A 255 -49.88 -25.97 -30.44
N VAL A 256 -50.22 -24.68 -30.54
CA VAL A 256 -51.58 -24.17 -30.31
C VAL A 256 -52.46 -24.24 -31.58
N VAL A 257 -51.85 -24.32 -32.77
CA VAL A 257 -52.58 -24.40 -34.04
C VAL A 257 -53.06 -25.82 -34.37
N GLU A 258 -52.54 -26.86 -33.69
CA GLU A 258 -52.91 -28.27 -33.93
C GLU A 258 -54.01 -28.82 -33.00
N ALA A 259 -54.54 -28.00 -32.08
CA ALA A 259 -55.53 -28.43 -31.07
C ALA A 259 -56.96 -27.88 -31.29
N VAL A 260 -57.28 -27.30 -32.44
CA VAL A 260 -58.61 -26.74 -32.75
C VAL A 260 -59.31 -27.51 -33.88
N THR A 261 -59.58 -28.81 -33.67
CA THR A 261 -60.60 -29.56 -34.44
C THR A 261 -61.23 -30.68 -33.61
N ALA A 262 -62.18 -30.36 -32.74
CA ALA A 262 -63.25 -31.28 -32.32
C ALA A 262 -64.33 -30.50 -31.54
N PRO A 263 -65.64 -30.66 -31.85
CA PRO A 263 -66.70 -30.06 -31.06
C PRO A 263 -67.10 -30.97 -29.89
N THR A 264 -67.61 -30.41 -28.79
CA THR A 264 -68.98 -30.64 -28.22
C THR A 264 -69.04 -30.38 -26.69
N SER A 265 -70.01 -29.52 -26.32
CA SER A 265 -70.84 -29.43 -25.09
C SER A 265 -70.28 -29.31 -23.66
N THR A 266 -70.76 -28.21 -23.05
CA THR A 266 -71.24 -27.98 -21.65
C THR A 266 -70.25 -27.57 -20.53
N PRO A 267 -70.68 -26.71 -19.59
CA PRO A 267 -69.80 -25.85 -18.80
C PRO A 267 -69.64 -26.34 -17.35
N ALA A 268 -68.41 -26.29 -16.82
CA ALA A 268 -68.18 -26.30 -15.37
C ALA A 268 -66.79 -25.73 -15.00
N VAL A 269 -66.83 -24.58 -14.32
CA VAL A 269 -66.00 -24.13 -13.18
C VAL A 269 -64.59 -24.73 -13.02
N VAL A 270 -63.54 -23.92 -13.27
CA VAL A 270 -62.22 -23.95 -12.60
C VAL A 270 -61.64 -22.51 -12.71
N SER A 271 -61.68 -21.70 -11.66
CA SER A 271 -60.63 -21.50 -10.65
C SER A 271 -59.30 -20.94 -11.19
N ALA A 272 -59.00 -19.72 -10.75
CA ALA A 272 -57.69 -19.06 -10.61
C ALA A 272 -56.66 -19.20 -11.76
N ILE A 273 -56.52 -18.12 -12.53
CA ILE A 273 -55.29 -17.80 -13.26
C ILE A 273 -54.27 -17.29 -12.22
N PRO A 274 -53.07 -17.90 -12.07
CA PRO A 274 -52.00 -17.27 -11.34
C PRO A 274 -51.42 -16.16 -12.21
N THR A 275 -51.57 -14.91 -11.75
CA THR A 275 -50.86 -13.75 -12.30
C THR A 275 -49.38 -13.87 -11.91
N ALA A 276 -48.62 -14.72 -12.60
CA ALA A 276 -47.17 -14.71 -12.54
C ALA A 276 -46.69 -13.56 -13.43
N VAL A 277 -46.60 -12.36 -12.85
CA VAL A 277 -45.75 -11.30 -13.38
C VAL A 277 -44.32 -11.86 -13.29
N PRO A 278 -43.55 -11.96 -14.39
CA PRO A 278 -42.15 -12.29 -14.27
C PRO A 278 -41.52 -11.10 -13.54
N GLU A 279 -41.08 -11.38 -12.31
CA GLU A 279 -40.21 -10.53 -11.52
C GLU A 279 -39.01 -10.19 -12.41
N VAL A 280 -39.02 -8.96 -12.93
CA VAL A 280 -37.87 -8.41 -13.65
C VAL A 280 -36.77 -8.32 -12.61
N LEU A 281 -35.92 -9.35 -12.59
CA LEU A 281 -34.62 -9.32 -11.94
C LEU A 281 -33.90 -8.10 -12.51
N THR A 282 -33.96 -6.99 -11.78
CA THR A 282 -33.05 -5.88 -11.94
C THR A 282 -31.68 -6.44 -11.60
N ALA A 283 -30.97 -6.94 -12.61
CA ALA A 283 -29.54 -7.11 -12.53
C ALA A 283 -28.98 -5.71 -12.25
N GLU A 284 -28.66 -5.45 -10.99
CA GLU A 284 -27.82 -4.32 -10.62
C GLU A 284 -26.52 -4.49 -11.43
N THR A 285 -26.39 -3.69 -12.48
CA THR A 285 -25.10 -3.41 -13.07
C THR A 285 -24.29 -2.73 -11.97
N SER A 286 -23.53 -3.51 -11.21
CA SER A 286 -22.62 -2.98 -10.22
C SER A 286 -21.59 -2.16 -10.99
N GLU A 287 -21.74 -0.83 -11.01
CA GLU A 287 -20.69 0.05 -11.49
C GLU A 287 -19.43 -0.29 -10.68
N GLU A 288 -18.39 -0.73 -11.38
CA GLU A 288 -17.15 -1.11 -10.74
C GLU A 288 -16.48 0.14 -10.17
N VAL A 289 -16.21 0.13 -8.86
CA VAL A 289 -15.66 1.29 -8.15
C VAL A 289 -14.24 1.59 -8.63
N GLU A 290 -14.00 2.82 -9.12
CA GLU A 290 -12.67 3.29 -9.54
C GLU A 290 -11.70 3.38 -8.34
N THR A 291 -10.43 3.00 -8.57
CA THR A 291 -9.33 3.33 -7.66
C THR A 291 -8.93 4.79 -7.87
N GLU A 292 -8.99 5.59 -6.80
CA GLU A 292 -8.86 7.05 -6.87
C GLU A 292 -7.46 7.55 -6.50
N PHE A 293 -6.72 6.81 -5.66
CA PHE A 293 -5.35 7.17 -5.26
C PHE A 293 -4.58 5.98 -4.67
N MET A 294 -3.27 6.15 -4.50
CA MET A 294 -2.38 5.21 -3.82
C MET A 294 -1.66 5.91 -2.66
N ILE A 295 -1.57 5.23 -1.50
CA ILE A 295 -0.77 5.63 -0.36
C ILE A 295 0.46 4.73 -0.27
N LEU A 296 1.65 5.33 -0.35
CA LEU A 296 2.92 4.65 -0.15
C LEU A 296 3.35 4.85 1.30
N LEU A 297 3.41 3.73 2.05
CA LEU A 297 3.54 3.67 3.51
C LEU A 297 5.00 3.75 4.01
N GLY A 298 5.91 4.33 3.22
CA GLY A 298 7.34 4.41 3.52
C GLY A 298 8.20 3.39 2.76
N ASP A 299 9.51 3.46 2.94
CA ASP A 299 10.51 2.69 2.18
C ASP A 299 10.27 2.77 0.67
N PHE A 300 9.97 3.96 0.16
CA PHE A 300 9.85 4.23 -1.27
C PHE A 300 11.20 4.12 -1.97
N ILE A 301 12.27 4.50 -1.26
CA ILE A 301 13.66 4.24 -1.65
C ILE A 301 14.36 3.46 -0.52
N TYR A 302 15.41 2.74 -0.89
CA TYR A 302 16.39 2.20 0.05
C TYR A 302 17.71 2.95 -0.12
N ALA A 303 17.88 4.07 0.60
CA ALA A 303 19.06 4.94 0.48
C ALA A 303 20.35 4.32 1.08
N ASP A 304 20.19 3.23 1.82
CA ASP A 304 21.20 2.58 2.66
C ASP A 304 21.41 1.09 2.33
N VAL A 305 20.80 0.60 1.24
CA VAL A 305 20.99 -0.75 0.71
C VAL A 305 21.52 -0.66 -0.72
N PRO A 306 22.53 -1.47 -1.11
CA PRO A 306 23.26 -2.46 -0.31
C PRO A 306 24.42 -1.86 0.52
N ARG A 307 24.56 -0.54 0.54
CA ARG A 307 25.66 0.16 1.21
C ARG A 307 25.11 1.10 2.26
N LYS A 308 25.78 1.16 3.42
CA LYS A 308 25.50 2.17 4.45
C LYS A 308 25.33 3.56 3.82
N PRO A 309 24.33 4.35 4.27
CA PRO A 309 24.06 5.64 3.69
C PRO A 309 25.29 6.50 3.92
N ARG A 310 25.72 7.21 2.87
CA ARG A 310 26.77 8.22 2.99
C ARG A 310 26.09 9.57 3.11
N ASP A 311 26.76 10.48 3.80
CA ASP A 311 26.34 11.87 3.90
C ASP A 311 26.51 12.60 2.56
N ASP A 312 25.64 12.30 1.60
CA ASP A 312 25.70 12.84 0.26
C ASP A 312 24.28 13.05 -0.28
N LYS A 313 23.93 14.33 -0.46
CA LYS A 313 22.62 14.75 -0.99
C LYS A 313 22.33 14.12 -2.34
N GLU A 314 23.33 13.93 -3.20
CA GLU A 314 23.11 13.35 -4.53
C GLU A 314 22.80 11.86 -4.48
N LEU A 315 23.27 11.11 -3.47
CA LEU A 315 22.89 9.69 -3.33
C LEU A 315 21.41 9.53 -3.00
N PHE A 316 20.86 10.39 -2.13
CA PHE A 316 19.43 10.36 -1.85
C PHE A 316 18.63 10.74 -3.10
N ARG A 317 19.06 11.78 -3.83
CA ARG A 317 18.40 12.20 -5.06
C ARG A 317 18.43 11.13 -6.14
N SER A 318 19.59 10.51 -6.38
CA SER A 318 19.73 9.45 -7.38
C SER A 318 18.83 8.25 -7.06
N ALA A 319 18.67 7.90 -5.78
CA ALA A 319 17.74 6.85 -5.38
C ALA A 319 16.28 7.18 -5.73
N TYR A 320 15.84 8.43 -5.54
CA TYR A 320 14.52 8.86 -6.02
C TYR A 320 14.42 8.81 -7.55
N ARG A 321 15.44 9.32 -8.26
CA ARG A 321 15.47 9.29 -9.74
C ARG A 321 15.38 7.87 -10.27
N GLU A 322 16.07 6.90 -9.66
CA GLU A 322 16.01 5.48 -10.04
C GLU A 322 14.57 4.93 -9.97
N VAL A 323 13.84 5.19 -8.87
CA VAL A 323 12.45 4.71 -8.74
C VAL A 323 11.52 5.43 -9.72
N TYR A 324 11.65 6.74 -9.90
CA TYR A 324 10.82 7.50 -10.85
C TYR A 324 11.15 7.23 -12.33
N ALA A 325 12.36 6.75 -12.62
CA ALA A 325 12.79 6.29 -13.95
C ALA A 325 12.20 4.92 -14.32
N SER A 326 11.50 4.25 -13.40
CA SER A 326 10.79 3.01 -13.67
C SER A 326 9.59 3.24 -14.59
N ASP A 327 9.57 2.60 -15.75
CA ASP A 327 8.38 2.55 -16.61
C ASP A 327 7.21 1.83 -15.92
N ASP A 328 7.51 0.82 -15.09
CA ASP A 328 6.49 0.13 -14.29
C ASP A 328 5.77 1.11 -13.36
N PHE A 329 6.52 1.98 -12.68
CA PHE A 329 5.93 2.99 -11.81
C PHE A 329 5.26 4.12 -12.59
N ARG A 330 5.83 4.56 -13.72
CA ARG A 330 5.22 5.55 -14.62
C ARG A 330 3.82 5.16 -15.07
N ASN A 331 3.62 3.88 -15.39
CA ASN A 331 2.31 3.33 -15.74
C ASN A 331 1.29 3.39 -14.59
N VAL A 332 1.69 3.73 -13.36
CA VAL A 332 0.82 3.93 -12.20
C VAL A 332 0.69 5.42 -11.85
N TYR A 333 1.79 6.15 -11.68
CA TYR A 333 1.74 7.55 -11.22
C TYR A 333 1.18 8.55 -12.25
N GLU A 334 1.14 8.18 -13.54
CA GLU A 334 0.44 8.96 -14.57
C GLU A 334 -1.08 8.70 -14.57
N ARG A 335 -1.59 7.79 -13.73
CA ARG A 335 -3.01 7.44 -13.63
C ARG A 335 -3.60 7.71 -12.26
N LEU A 336 -2.81 7.51 -11.20
CA LEU A 336 -3.23 7.66 -9.82
C LEU A 336 -2.40 8.73 -9.12
N PRO A 337 -3.04 9.66 -8.40
CA PRO A 337 -2.38 10.45 -7.37
C PRO A 337 -1.68 9.54 -6.35
N THR A 338 -0.45 9.92 -5.97
CA THR A 338 0.33 9.20 -4.95
C THR A 338 0.61 10.07 -3.74
N PHE A 339 0.21 9.58 -2.56
CA PHE A 339 0.47 10.22 -1.26
C PHE A 339 1.51 9.39 -0.52
N ASN A 340 2.48 10.05 0.09
CA ASN A 340 3.65 9.35 0.63
C ASN A 340 3.90 9.74 2.08
N ILE A 341 4.19 8.74 2.90
CA ILE A 341 4.88 8.88 4.18
C ILE A 341 6.28 8.30 3.98
N TYR A 342 7.29 8.79 4.71
CA TYR A 342 8.60 8.14 4.76
C TYR A 342 8.68 7.18 5.93
N ASP A 343 9.60 6.23 5.84
CA ASP A 343 10.05 5.40 6.93
C ASP A 343 11.57 5.62 7.15
N ASP A 344 12.25 4.65 7.72
CA ASP A 344 13.69 4.70 7.98
C ASP A 344 14.53 4.62 6.72
N HIS A 345 14.18 3.83 5.71
CA HIS A 345 15.06 3.64 4.54
C HIS A 345 15.15 4.85 3.59
N GLU A 346 14.29 5.86 3.76
CA GLU A 346 14.51 7.20 3.20
C GLU A 346 15.73 7.92 3.81
N ILE A 347 16.21 7.47 4.97
CA ILE A 347 17.26 8.11 5.78
C ILE A 347 18.40 7.12 6.07
N SER A 348 18.13 6.08 6.88
CA SER A 348 19.00 4.98 7.28
C SER A 348 18.19 3.94 8.07
N ASN A 349 18.44 2.65 7.88
CA ASN A 349 17.79 1.54 8.60
C ASN A 349 17.70 1.78 10.12
N ASP A 350 16.53 1.52 10.69
CA ASP A 350 16.09 1.76 12.06
C ASP A 350 16.27 3.22 12.53
N TYR A 351 16.21 4.22 11.63
CA TYR A 351 16.44 5.63 11.99
C TYR A 351 15.51 6.08 13.14
N ASN A 352 16.12 6.76 14.10
CA ASN A 352 15.47 7.33 15.26
C ASN A 352 15.86 8.80 15.39
N GLY A 353 14.91 9.71 15.16
CA GLY A 353 15.20 11.12 15.04
C GLY A 353 15.45 11.83 16.36
N TYR A 354 14.92 11.35 17.50
CA TYR A 354 15.03 12.02 18.81
C TYR A 354 14.65 13.51 18.79
N SER A 355 13.79 13.92 17.86
CA SER A 355 13.51 15.34 17.57
C SER A 355 14.78 16.18 17.30
N ASN A 356 15.87 15.53 16.87
CA ASN A 356 17.18 16.12 16.63
C ASN A 356 17.47 16.23 15.13
N GLU A 357 17.08 17.38 14.59
CA GLU A 357 17.21 17.70 13.17
C GLU A 357 18.59 18.27 12.80
N SER A 358 19.49 18.40 13.77
CA SER A 358 20.84 18.93 13.54
C SER A 358 21.79 17.90 12.93
N THR A 359 21.36 16.64 12.81
CA THR A 359 22.18 15.60 12.18
C THR A 359 22.28 15.85 10.68
N TYR A 360 23.49 15.74 10.14
CA TYR A 360 23.77 15.97 8.71
C TYR A 360 22.94 15.04 7.80
N ILE A 361 22.76 13.78 8.22
CA ILE A 361 22.05 12.77 7.43
C ILE A 361 20.57 13.12 7.31
N TRP A 362 19.96 13.62 8.40
CA TRP A 362 18.59 14.11 8.38
C TRP A 362 18.42 15.25 7.39
N ALA A 363 19.30 16.26 7.43
CA ALA A 363 19.18 17.42 6.55
C ALA A 363 19.19 17.04 5.06
N ASN A 364 20.11 16.16 4.66
CA ASN A 364 20.21 15.69 3.26
C ASN A 364 19.06 14.77 2.86
N ALA A 365 18.73 13.77 3.69
CA ALA A 365 17.65 12.82 3.44
C ALA A 365 16.27 13.50 3.39
N SER A 366 15.95 14.31 4.41
CA SER A 366 14.67 15.03 4.48
C SER A 366 14.52 16.06 3.38
N SER A 367 15.60 16.73 2.96
CA SER A 367 15.57 17.65 1.82
C SER A 367 15.24 16.93 0.51
N ALA A 368 15.83 15.77 0.26
CA ALA A 368 15.54 14.96 -0.91
C ALA A 368 14.10 14.43 -0.87
N TRP A 369 13.67 13.84 0.25
CA TRP A 369 12.30 13.37 0.45
C TRP A 369 11.27 14.50 0.26
N TYR A 370 11.51 15.67 0.86
CA TYR A 370 10.61 16.81 0.74
C TYR A 370 10.49 17.28 -0.71
N THR A 371 11.60 17.32 -1.43
CA THR A 371 11.64 17.72 -2.85
C THR A 371 10.85 16.76 -3.75
N TYR A 372 11.04 15.45 -3.57
CA TYR A 372 10.46 14.42 -4.45
C TYR A 372 9.05 13.96 -4.05
N GLN A 373 8.70 14.07 -2.77
CA GLN A 373 7.46 13.55 -2.21
C GLN A 373 6.74 14.53 -1.30
N GLY A 374 7.44 15.10 -0.31
CA GLY A 374 6.80 15.89 0.75
C GLY A 374 6.03 17.12 0.25
N GLN A 375 6.58 17.86 -0.73
CA GLN A 375 5.90 19.01 -1.34
C GLN A 375 4.61 18.62 -2.07
N ALA A 376 4.58 17.41 -2.64
CA ALA A 376 3.46 16.87 -3.38
C ALA A 376 2.30 16.46 -2.46
N ASN A 377 2.57 16.14 -1.20
CA ASN A 377 1.55 15.78 -0.22
C ASN A 377 0.67 16.99 0.16
N TYR A 378 -0.38 16.74 0.95
CA TYR A 378 -1.23 17.82 1.44
C TYR A 378 -0.44 18.75 2.33
N ASP A 379 -0.74 20.05 2.22
CA ASP A 379 -0.21 21.01 3.19
C ASP A 379 -0.75 20.66 4.57
N SER A 380 0.16 20.49 5.54
CA SER A 380 -0.25 20.25 6.92
C SER A 380 -1.16 21.38 7.39
N THR A 381 -2.39 21.02 7.81
CA THR A 381 -3.39 21.97 8.35
C THR A 381 -3.11 22.32 9.81
N VAL A 382 -2.08 21.70 10.37
CA VAL A 382 -1.70 21.78 11.76
C VAL A 382 -0.96 23.10 12.02
N ALA A 383 -1.36 23.76 13.11
CA ALA A 383 -0.83 25.07 13.47
C ALA A 383 0.57 25.00 14.10
N THR A 384 0.98 23.83 14.59
CA THR A 384 2.26 23.65 15.26
C THR A 384 3.39 23.71 14.24
N LYS A 385 4.40 24.52 14.58
CA LYS A 385 5.68 24.55 13.89
C LYS A 385 6.71 23.83 14.77
N ASP A 386 7.73 23.28 14.13
CA ASP A 386 8.90 22.79 14.84
C ASP A 386 9.67 23.95 15.52
N ALA A 387 10.75 23.64 16.24
CA ALA A 387 11.57 24.63 16.93
C ALA A 387 12.24 25.65 15.98
N ASN A 388 12.36 25.30 14.70
CA ASN A 388 12.98 26.11 13.64
C ASN A 388 11.94 26.88 12.81
N GLY A 389 10.65 26.75 13.14
CA GLY A 389 9.56 27.44 12.44
C GLY A 389 9.08 26.73 11.17
N ASN A 390 9.56 25.53 10.86
CA ASN A 390 9.08 24.76 9.72
C ASN A 390 7.79 24.01 10.05
N LYS A 391 7.02 23.69 9.00
CA LYS A 391 5.85 22.84 9.12
C LYS A 391 6.28 21.38 9.31
N PRO A 392 5.50 20.59 10.05
CA PRO A 392 5.72 19.14 10.13
C PRO A 392 5.48 18.46 8.78
N PHE A 393 5.98 17.23 8.66
CA PHE A 393 5.77 16.39 7.48
C PHE A 393 4.53 15.49 7.57
N TYR A 394 3.94 15.33 8.76
CA TYR A 394 2.63 14.72 8.92
C TYR A 394 1.51 15.68 8.48
N PHE A 395 0.43 15.12 7.96
CA PHE A 395 -0.69 15.88 7.39
C PHE A 395 -1.99 15.09 7.47
N ASP A 396 -3.11 15.79 7.31
CA ASP A 396 -4.44 15.20 7.19
C ASP A 396 -5.09 15.55 5.85
N PHE A 397 -6.01 14.71 5.40
CA PHE A 397 -6.86 14.98 4.25
C PHE A 397 -8.19 14.22 4.34
N SER A 398 -9.07 14.45 3.38
CA SER A 398 -10.36 13.76 3.31
C SER A 398 -10.72 13.42 1.87
N TYR A 399 -11.43 12.30 1.69
CA TYR A 399 -12.11 11.94 0.45
C TYR A 399 -13.60 11.82 0.78
N GLY A 400 -14.40 12.83 0.42
CA GLY A 400 -15.77 12.95 0.95
C GLY A 400 -15.79 12.90 2.48
N ASP A 401 -16.70 12.13 3.06
CA ASP A 401 -16.85 11.94 4.50
C ASP A 401 -15.91 10.88 5.11
N VAL A 402 -14.76 10.61 4.48
CA VAL A 402 -13.72 9.73 5.01
C VAL A 402 -12.45 10.53 5.28
N ALA A 403 -11.96 10.46 6.51
CA ALA A 403 -10.82 11.27 6.96
C ALA A 403 -9.56 10.42 7.11
N PHE A 404 -8.41 11.00 6.75
CA PHE A 404 -7.09 10.38 6.84
C PHE A 404 -6.15 11.25 7.66
N PHE A 405 -5.39 10.65 8.56
CA PHE A 405 -4.27 11.30 9.24
C PHE A 405 -2.99 10.52 8.95
N VAL A 406 -2.07 11.14 8.23
CA VAL A 406 -0.79 10.55 7.84
C VAL A 406 0.28 10.99 8.83
N LEU A 407 0.82 10.03 9.56
CA LEU A 407 1.75 10.26 10.65
C LEU A 407 3.18 10.55 10.15
N ASP A 408 4.01 11.00 11.06
CA ASP A 408 5.47 10.92 11.05
C ASP A 408 5.87 10.09 12.27
N THR A 409 6.51 8.95 12.03
CA THR A 409 6.86 7.95 13.05
C THR A 409 8.36 7.79 13.21
N ARG A 410 9.17 8.63 12.54
CA ARG A 410 10.64 8.53 12.51
C ARG A 410 11.35 9.77 13.05
N ARG A 411 10.82 10.98 12.78
CA ARG A 411 11.48 12.25 13.18
C ARG A 411 11.48 12.50 14.68
N TYR A 412 10.35 12.20 15.34
CA TYR A 412 10.13 12.59 16.74
C TYR A 412 10.32 11.45 17.73
N ARG A 413 10.41 10.21 17.24
CA ARG A 413 10.51 9.04 18.11
C ARG A 413 11.78 9.09 18.96
N SER A 414 11.74 8.36 20.07
CA SER A 414 12.87 8.14 20.98
C SER A 414 13.07 6.66 21.32
N VAL A 415 12.36 5.75 20.64
CA VAL A 415 12.46 4.30 20.86
C VAL A 415 13.68 3.69 20.17
N THR A 416 14.72 3.42 20.95
CA THR A 416 15.73 2.38 20.68
C THR A 416 16.67 2.22 21.87
N GLY A 417 16.86 0.98 22.35
CA GLY A 417 17.62 0.60 23.54
C GLY A 417 19.14 0.81 23.51
N VAL A 418 19.65 1.79 22.75
CA VAL A 418 21.09 2.10 22.69
C VAL A 418 21.44 3.43 23.38
N ASN A 419 20.50 4.38 23.52
CA ASN A 419 20.78 5.70 24.11
C ASN A 419 19.61 6.30 24.93
N VAL A 420 18.69 5.48 25.45
CA VAL A 420 17.66 5.98 26.38
C VAL A 420 18.33 6.19 27.73
N SER A 421 18.54 7.44 28.14
CA SER A 421 19.01 7.75 29.49
C SER A 421 17.91 7.43 30.50
N GLU A 422 18.30 7.11 31.73
CA GLU A 422 17.34 6.89 32.81
C GLU A 422 16.51 8.17 33.02
N GLY A 423 15.23 8.14 32.61
CA GLY A 423 14.30 9.28 32.65
C GLY A 423 13.75 9.76 31.30
N ASP A 424 14.27 9.26 30.17
CA ASP A 424 13.75 9.61 28.85
C ASP A 424 12.36 8.98 28.60
N ILE A 425 11.41 9.77 28.10
CA ILE A 425 10.05 9.30 27.77
C ILE A 425 10.10 8.65 26.37
N GLU A 426 9.85 7.34 26.32
CA GLU A 426 9.70 6.59 25.07
C GLU A 426 8.49 7.10 24.28
N THR A 427 8.74 7.59 23.06
CA THR A 427 7.69 8.16 22.20
C THR A 427 7.87 7.74 20.75
N ILE A 428 6.77 7.63 19.99
CA ILE A 428 6.79 7.51 18.52
C ILE A 428 6.51 8.86 17.85
N LEU A 429 5.42 9.52 18.23
CA LEU A 429 4.97 10.77 17.57
C LEU A 429 5.61 12.03 18.16
N GLY A 430 6.20 11.95 19.35
CA GLY A 430 6.43 13.14 20.16
C GLY A 430 5.12 13.80 20.60
N GLU A 431 5.26 14.81 21.44
CA GLU A 431 4.12 15.40 22.13
C GLU A 431 3.24 16.28 21.23
N LYS A 432 3.86 17.11 20.38
CA LYS A 432 3.14 18.03 19.48
C LYS A 432 2.22 17.28 18.52
N GLN A 433 2.75 16.26 17.85
CA GLN A 433 1.96 15.47 16.90
C GLN A 433 0.86 14.66 17.59
N MET A 434 1.11 14.15 18.82
CA MET A 434 0.06 13.48 19.60
C MET A 434 -1.08 14.45 19.97
N ALA A 435 -0.76 15.70 20.34
CA ALA A 435 -1.76 16.74 20.59
C ALA A 435 -2.53 17.11 19.32
N ASP A 436 -1.85 17.22 18.18
CA ASP A 436 -2.47 17.55 16.89
C ASP A 436 -3.35 16.41 16.37
N LEU A 437 -2.93 15.15 16.55
CA LEU A 437 -3.76 13.97 16.31
C LEU A 437 -5.03 13.99 17.19
N THR A 438 -4.86 14.26 18.48
CA THR A 438 -5.99 14.35 19.43
C THR A 438 -7.02 15.41 19.00
N LYS A 439 -6.53 16.58 18.56
CA LYS A 439 -7.39 17.65 18.02
C LYS A 439 -8.08 17.24 16.73
N TRP A 440 -7.36 16.59 15.82
CA TRP A 440 -7.93 16.09 14.56
C TRP A 440 -9.01 15.05 14.82
N VAL A 441 -8.75 14.05 15.69
CA VAL A 441 -9.72 13.03 16.11
C VAL A 441 -11.00 13.69 16.61
N GLY A 442 -10.89 14.68 17.51
CA GLY A 442 -12.04 15.41 18.03
C GLY A 442 -12.86 16.12 16.94
N LYS A 443 -12.20 16.65 15.90
CA LYS A 443 -12.84 17.30 14.76
C LYS A 443 -13.57 16.30 13.85
N VAL A 444 -12.94 15.16 13.55
CA VAL A 444 -13.47 14.17 12.60
C VAL A 444 -14.47 13.20 13.23
N ASN A 445 -14.53 13.13 14.57
CA ASN A 445 -15.36 12.18 15.30
C ASN A 445 -16.83 12.21 14.83
N SER A 446 -17.38 13.40 14.63
CA SER A 446 -18.78 13.64 14.19
C SER A 446 -18.91 14.17 12.76
N THR A 447 -17.84 14.14 11.97
CA THR A 447 -17.84 14.67 10.58
C THR A 447 -17.35 13.66 9.54
N ALA A 448 -16.81 12.51 9.96
CA ALA A 448 -16.36 11.45 9.06
C ALA A 448 -16.94 10.09 9.45
N ALA A 449 -17.43 9.34 8.46
CA ALA A 449 -17.91 7.97 8.61
C ALA A 449 -16.78 7.00 8.97
N PHE A 450 -15.62 7.11 8.34
CA PHE A 450 -14.41 6.33 8.67
C PHE A 450 -13.20 7.24 8.90
N LYS A 451 -12.31 6.81 9.80
CA LYS A 451 -11.05 7.49 10.12
C LYS A 451 -9.90 6.55 9.85
N PHE A 452 -9.05 6.88 8.89
CA PHE A 452 -7.82 6.16 8.61
C PHE A 452 -6.64 6.85 9.28
N ILE A 453 -5.84 6.08 10.01
CA ILE A 453 -4.53 6.51 10.49
C ILE A 453 -3.47 5.76 9.71
N VAL A 454 -2.56 6.51 9.10
CA VAL A 454 -1.52 5.98 8.22
C VAL A 454 -0.18 6.10 8.96
N SER A 455 0.42 4.97 9.26
CA SER A 455 1.70 4.86 9.98
C SER A 455 2.75 4.20 9.08
N SER A 456 4.04 4.51 9.23
CA SER A 456 5.09 3.77 8.51
C SER A 456 5.29 2.40 9.14
N VAL A 457 5.41 2.36 10.48
CA VAL A 457 5.59 1.15 11.28
C VAL A 457 4.28 0.62 11.90
N PRO A 458 4.15 -0.69 12.15
CA PRO A 458 2.95 -1.30 12.74
C PRO A 458 2.64 -0.87 14.18
N LEU A 459 1.35 -0.72 14.46
CA LEU A 459 0.80 -0.44 15.78
C LEU A 459 0.79 -1.69 16.67
N THR A 460 0.55 -2.89 16.15
CA THR A 460 0.38 -4.10 16.98
C THR A 460 1.63 -4.48 17.78
N GLY A 461 1.40 -4.96 19.02
CA GLY A 461 2.45 -5.49 19.88
C GLY A 461 3.03 -6.83 19.41
N MET A 462 2.38 -7.51 18.45
CA MET A 462 2.66 -8.90 18.10
C MET A 462 3.91 -9.12 17.25
N TRP A 463 4.52 -8.06 16.71
CA TRP A 463 5.75 -8.15 15.92
C TRP A 463 6.97 -8.42 16.80
N GLY A 464 7.60 -9.58 16.61
CA GLY A 464 8.85 -9.98 17.24
C GLY A 464 10.05 -9.92 16.29
N GLY A 465 10.95 -10.89 16.43
CA GLY A 465 12.21 -10.92 15.67
C GLY A 465 13.27 -10.00 16.25
N LEU A 466 14.24 -9.60 15.42
CA LEU A 466 15.41 -8.85 15.87
C LEU A 466 15.07 -7.45 16.41
N ASN A 467 14.14 -6.75 15.75
CA ASN A 467 13.81 -5.35 16.05
C ASN A 467 12.30 -5.09 16.25
N GLY A 468 11.42 -6.08 16.10
CA GLY A 468 9.96 -5.84 16.12
C GLY A 468 9.44 -5.27 17.45
N GLN A 469 10.11 -5.56 18.57
CA GLN A 469 9.75 -5.03 19.89
C GLN A 469 10.39 -3.68 20.22
N THR A 470 11.23 -3.15 19.35
CA THR A 470 11.97 -1.89 19.59
C THR A 470 11.74 -0.85 18.50
N ASP A 471 11.58 -1.28 17.25
CA ASP A 471 11.44 -0.39 16.09
C ASP A 471 9.98 -0.05 15.76
N THR A 472 9.04 -0.91 16.18
CA THR A 472 7.60 -0.67 16.00
C THR A 472 7.01 0.09 17.19
N TRP A 473 5.70 0.38 17.14
CA TRP A 473 4.97 0.94 18.28
C TRP A 473 5.08 0.09 19.56
N ALA A 474 5.35 -1.22 19.44
CA ALA A 474 5.61 -2.10 20.58
C ALA A 474 6.77 -1.63 21.47
N GLY A 475 7.72 -0.87 20.90
CA GLY A 475 8.86 -0.28 21.59
C GLY A 475 8.52 0.94 22.44
N ALA A 476 7.37 1.60 22.24
CA ALA A 476 6.92 2.76 23.02
C ALA A 476 5.67 2.41 23.83
N LYS A 477 5.75 1.44 24.75
CA LYS A 477 4.56 0.82 25.37
C LYS A 477 3.59 1.85 25.98
N THR A 478 4.12 2.85 26.69
CA THR A 478 3.31 3.90 27.32
C THR A 478 2.61 4.76 26.28
N HIS A 479 3.35 5.32 25.31
CA HIS A 479 2.76 6.19 24.28
C HIS A 479 1.79 5.42 23.37
N ARG A 480 2.09 4.16 23.06
CA ARG A 480 1.16 3.27 22.36
C ARG A 480 -0.14 3.07 23.15
N GLY A 481 -0.05 2.89 24.46
CA GLY A 481 -1.22 2.80 25.34
C GLY A 481 -2.07 4.07 25.30
N GLU A 482 -1.45 5.25 25.36
CA GLU A 482 -2.15 6.55 25.24
C GLU A 482 -2.82 6.73 23.87
N PHE A 483 -2.15 6.28 22.80
CA PHE A 483 -2.69 6.29 21.44
C PHE A 483 -3.92 5.38 21.31
N LEU A 484 -3.87 4.18 21.86
CA LEU A 484 -5.01 3.25 21.86
C LEU A 484 -6.16 3.77 22.74
N GLU A 485 -5.87 4.33 23.92
CA GLU A 485 -6.88 4.91 24.83
C GLU A 485 -7.61 6.09 24.17
N LEU A 486 -6.89 6.92 23.40
CA LEU A 486 -7.50 8.01 22.62
C LEU A 486 -8.52 7.49 21.61
N LEU A 487 -8.18 6.41 20.90
CA LEU A 487 -8.95 5.91 19.76
C LEU A 487 -10.04 4.91 20.14
N GLU A 488 -9.96 4.28 21.32
CA GLU A 488 -10.95 3.31 21.82
C GLU A 488 -12.38 3.89 21.85
N TYR A 489 -12.53 5.22 21.97
CA TYR A 489 -13.82 5.91 22.01
C TYR A 489 -14.23 6.54 20.68
N VAL A 490 -13.48 6.27 19.60
CA VAL A 490 -13.72 6.82 18.27
C VAL A 490 -14.30 5.68 17.40
N PRO A 491 -15.49 5.86 16.80
CA PRO A 491 -16.05 4.85 15.92
C PRO A 491 -15.27 4.79 14.61
N ASN A 492 -15.20 3.59 14.03
CA ASN A 492 -14.77 3.34 12.65
C ASN A 492 -13.32 3.77 12.34
N VAL A 493 -12.39 3.43 13.24
CA VAL A 493 -10.96 3.67 13.06
C VAL A 493 -10.28 2.48 12.37
N VAL A 494 -9.52 2.77 11.33
CA VAL A 494 -8.67 1.82 10.62
C VAL A 494 -7.23 2.34 10.62
N VAL A 495 -6.27 1.49 10.98
CA VAL A 495 -4.83 1.79 10.93
C VAL A 495 -4.22 1.00 9.79
N ILE A 496 -3.43 1.66 8.94
CA ILE A 496 -2.67 1.00 7.87
C ILE A 496 -1.18 1.28 8.05
N SER A 497 -0.34 0.26 7.85
CA SER A 497 1.12 0.36 8.06
C SER A 497 1.96 -0.51 7.12
N GLY A 498 3.27 -0.27 7.09
CA GLY A 498 4.27 -0.93 6.26
C GLY A 498 5.35 -1.71 7.04
N ASP A 499 6.62 -1.46 6.69
CA ASP A 499 7.87 -1.91 7.36
C ASP A 499 8.20 -3.42 7.32
N ARG A 500 7.31 -4.30 7.79
CA ARG A 500 7.69 -5.67 8.23
C ARG A 500 7.97 -6.72 7.15
N HIS A 501 7.80 -6.37 5.88
CA HIS A 501 7.88 -7.25 4.71
C HIS A 501 6.98 -8.50 4.79
N GLU A 502 5.90 -8.40 5.56
CA GLU A 502 4.90 -9.44 5.78
C GLU A 502 3.52 -8.81 5.92
N PHE A 503 2.46 -9.59 5.67
CA PHE A 503 1.09 -9.12 5.90
C PHE A 503 0.56 -9.59 7.25
N ALA A 504 -0.02 -8.67 8.03
CA ALA A 504 -0.82 -8.99 9.22
C ALA A 504 -2.06 -8.10 9.30
N ALA A 505 -3.16 -8.68 9.77
CA ALA A 505 -4.40 -8.00 10.10
C ALA A 505 -4.75 -8.29 11.56
N VAL A 506 -4.96 -7.24 12.34
CA VAL A 506 -5.18 -7.30 13.79
C VAL A 506 -6.38 -6.43 14.17
N GLU A 507 -7.19 -6.93 15.09
CA GLU A 507 -8.26 -6.17 15.73
C GLU A 507 -7.80 -5.82 17.16
N HIS A 508 -7.65 -4.52 17.46
CA HIS A 508 -7.44 -4.04 18.84
C HIS A 508 -8.80 -3.92 19.51
N LEU A 509 -8.99 -4.66 20.60
CA LEU A 509 -10.25 -4.80 21.31
C LEU A 509 -10.43 -3.65 22.31
N GLY A 510 -11.63 -3.07 22.32
CA GLY A 510 -12.02 -1.98 23.21
C GLY A 510 -13.49 -1.61 23.00
N ALA A 511 -13.95 -0.49 23.57
CA ALA A 511 -15.31 0.01 23.36
C ALA A 511 -15.67 0.18 21.86
N ASN A 512 -14.69 0.62 21.05
CA ASN A 512 -14.71 0.51 19.61
C ASN A 512 -13.46 -0.24 19.16
N SER A 513 -13.65 -1.36 18.44
CA SER A 513 -12.53 -2.09 17.86
C SER A 513 -11.80 -1.24 16.82
N ILE A 514 -10.47 -1.23 16.88
CA ILE A 514 -9.60 -0.60 15.87
C ILE A 514 -9.05 -1.71 14.98
N HIS A 515 -9.22 -1.57 13.67
CA HIS A 515 -8.71 -2.55 12.71
C HIS A 515 -7.38 -2.08 12.16
N GLU A 516 -6.34 -2.90 12.29
CA GLU A 516 -5.00 -2.63 11.79
C GLU A 516 -4.66 -3.58 10.64
N PHE A 517 -4.09 -3.02 9.56
CA PHE A 517 -3.55 -3.77 8.43
C PHE A 517 -2.11 -3.35 8.15
N SER A 518 -1.15 -4.22 8.48
CA SER A 518 0.25 -4.08 8.08
C SER A 518 0.46 -4.78 6.74
N ILE A 519 0.85 -4.05 5.71
CA ILE A 519 0.91 -4.53 4.32
C ILE A 519 2.25 -4.19 3.70
N SER A 520 3.14 -5.18 3.63
CA SER A 520 4.42 -5.08 2.93
C SER A 520 4.95 -6.47 2.54
N PRO A 521 5.91 -6.55 1.62
CA PRO A 521 6.43 -5.46 0.79
C PRO A 521 5.66 -5.32 -0.53
N PHE A 522 5.70 -4.13 -1.12
CA PHE A 522 5.18 -3.88 -2.45
C PHE A 522 6.05 -4.52 -3.53
N SER A 523 7.38 -4.47 -3.36
CA SER A 523 8.33 -5.13 -4.25
C SER A 523 9.67 -5.37 -3.55
N GLN A 524 9.73 -6.39 -2.69
CA GLN A 524 10.95 -6.74 -1.92
C GLN A 524 10.89 -8.21 -1.43
N PHE A 525 11.94 -8.70 -0.77
CA PHE A 525 11.90 -9.98 -0.07
C PHE A 525 10.87 -9.95 1.05
N TYR A 526 10.22 -11.09 1.31
CA TYR A 526 9.61 -11.35 2.61
C TYR A 526 10.64 -12.08 3.48
N VAL A 527 10.50 -12.03 4.81
CA VAL A 527 11.43 -12.70 5.73
C VAL A 527 11.31 -14.22 5.58
N PRO A 528 12.30 -14.93 5.00
CA PRO A 528 12.20 -16.36 4.84
C PRO A 528 12.74 -17.08 6.10
N PHE A 529 12.17 -18.25 6.42
CA PHE A 529 12.63 -19.18 7.47
C PHE A 529 12.49 -18.73 8.93
N LEU A 530 12.33 -17.44 9.23
CA LEU A 530 12.15 -16.91 10.57
C LEU A 530 10.75 -16.34 10.74
N ARG A 531 9.99 -16.84 11.71
CA ARG A 531 8.69 -16.28 12.06
C ARG A 531 8.87 -15.02 12.92
N THR A 532 8.35 -13.90 12.43
CA THR A 532 8.47 -12.58 13.05
C THR A 532 7.19 -12.08 13.71
N PHE A 533 6.10 -12.86 13.70
CA PHE A 533 4.80 -12.47 14.26
C PHE A 533 4.24 -13.53 15.23
N TRP A 534 3.96 -13.14 16.47
CA TRP A 534 3.61 -14.07 17.56
C TRP A 534 2.47 -13.53 18.42
N GLU A 535 1.44 -14.37 18.61
CA GLU A 535 0.30 -14.08 19.50
C GLU A 535 0.74 -13.90 20.96
N SER A 536 1.81 -14.58 21.40
CA SER A 536 2.36 -14.43 22.75
C SER A 536 2.83 -13.00 23.07
N ASN A 537 3.06 -12.18 22.04
CA ASN A 537 3.46 -10.78 22.19
C ASN A 537 2.24 -9.82 22.20
N ALA A 538 1.02 -10.34 22.08
CA ALA A 538 -0.19 -9.54 22.16
C ALA A 538 -0.28 -8.79 23.49
N SER A 539 -0.76 -7.56 23.42
CA SER A 539 -0.95 -6.67 24.55
C SER A 539 -2.02 -7.21 25.48
N LYS A 540 -1.81 -7.06 26.78
CA LYS A 540 -2.72 -7.53 27.82
C LYS A 540 -3.09 -6.40 28.77
N ARG A 541 -4.33 -6.38 29.24
CA ARG A 541 -4.86 -5.39 30.19
C ARG A 541 -5.49 -6.10 31.39
N ASN A 542 -5.25 -5.56 32.59
CA ASN A 542 -5.96 -6.00 33.79
C ASN A 542 -7.40 -5.47 33.74
N VAL A 543 -8.37 -6.37 33.82
CA VAL A 543 -9.80 -6.05 33.92
C VAL A 543 -10.28 -6.50 35.29
N THR A 544 -10.75 -5.54 36.09
CA THR A 544 -11.33 -5.80 37.41
C THR A 544 -12.85 -5.88 37.28
N THR A 545 -13.42 -7.03 37.63
CA THR A 545 -14.86 -7.28 37.64
C THR A 545 -15.33 -7.40 39.09
N THR A 546 -16.34 -6.61 39.46
CA THR A 546 -17.03 -6.71 40.75
C THR A 546 -18.16 -7.74 40.66
N MET A 547 -18.12 -8.75 41.52
CA MET A 547 -19.17 -9.75 41.67
C MET A 547 -19.77 -9.66 43.06
N ASN A 548 -21.09 -9.64 43.15
CA ASN A 548 -21.81 -9.77 44.41
C ASN A 548 -21.98 -11.25 44.72
N VAL A 549 -21.32 -11.73 45.78
CA VAL A 549 -21.43 -13.10 46.27
C VAL A 549 -22.17 -13.08 47.60
N THR A 550 -23.23 -13.85 47.69
CA THR A 550 -23.98 -14.01 48.93
C THR A 550 -23.36 -15.15 49.74
N ASN A 551 -22.90 -14.85 50.95
CA ASN A 551 -22.36 -15.85 51.87
C ASN A 551 -23.48 -16.65 52.55
N GLU A 552 -23.13 -17.72 53.28
CA GLU A 552 -24.08 -18.63 53.97
C GLU A 552 -25.01 -17.92 54.97
N ASP A 553 -24.68 -16.70 55.38
CA ASP A 553 -25.46 -15.86 56.30
C ASP A 553 -26.38 -14.83 55.57
N ASP A 554 -26.65 -14.98 54.26
CA ASP A 554 -27.43 -14.04 53.42
C ASP A 554 -26.82 -12.61 53.32
N VAL A 555 -25.54 -12.46 53.65
CA VAL A 555 -24.80 -11.20 53.49
C VAL A 555 -24.23 -11.11 52.07
N VAL A 556 -24.53 -10.02 51.36
CA VAL A 556 -23.95 -9.73 50.05
C VAL A 556 -22.57 -9.11 50.23
N GLU A 557 -21.53 -9.84 49.84
CA GLU A 557 -20.16 -9.34 49.76
C GLU A 557 -19.79 -9.01 48.32
N THR A 558 -19.16 -7.86 48.11
CA THR A 558 -18.62 -7.46 46.81
C THR A 558 -17.18 -7.96 46.69
N LEU A 559 -16.95 -8.90 45.77
CA LEU A 559 -15.63 -9.43 45.43
C LEU A 559 -15.11 -8.74 44.15
N GLU A 560 -13.92 -8.19 44.22
CA GLU A 560 -13.19 -7.67 43.06
C GLU A 560 -12.25 -8.75 42.50
N VAL A 561 -12.56 -9.26 41.31
CA VAL A 561 -11.70 -10.23 40.62
C VAL A 561 -10.98 -9.49 39.48
N SER A 562 -9.65 -9.47 39.52
CA SER A 562 -8.83 -8.90 38.45
C SER A 562 -8.26 -10.00 37.57
N GLU A 563 -8.60 -9.99 36.28
CA GLU A 563 -8.10 -10.94 35.28
C GLU A 563 -7.29 -10.19 34.19
N LEU A 564 -6.24 -10.83 33.69
CA LEU A 564 -5.41 -10.30 32.61
C LEU A 564 -5.98 -10.77 31.26
N VAL A 565 -6.61 -9.86 30.51
CA VAL A 565 -7.28 -10.15 29.24
C VAL A 565 -6.44 -9.65 28.06
N GLU A 566 -6.39 -10.42 26.97
CA GLU A 566 -5.75 -10.00 25.72
C GLU A 566 -6.56 -8.90 25.04
N THR A 567 -5.85 -7.88 24.55
CA THR A 567 -6.45 -6.67 23.95
C THR A 567 -6.25 -6.60 22.44
N GLU A 568 -5.63 -7.62 21.85
CA GLU A 568 -5.38 -7.71 20.42
C GLU A 568 -5.79 -9.09 19.93
N LYS A 569 -6.45 -9.15 18.77
CA LYS A 569 -6.91 -10.39 18.15
C LYS A 569 -6.40 -10.48 16.73
N ILE A 570 -5.79 -11.61 16.38
CA ILE A 570 -5.31 -11.87 15.03
C ILE A 570 -6.51 -12.15 14.11
N LEU A 571 -6.68 -11.32 13.08
CA LEU A 571 -7.63 -11.57 12.00
C LEU A 571 -6.98 -12.44 10.92
N LYS A 572 -5.74 -12.10 10.53
CA LYS A 572 -4.98 -12.83 9.52
C LYS A 572 -3.48 -12.54 9.59
N TYR A 573 -2.66 -13.52 9.25
CA TYR A 573 -1.23 -13.36 9.01
C TYR A 573 -0.82 -14.14 7.75
N MET A 574 -0.14 -13.48 6.82
CA MET A 574 0.31 -14.05 5.54
C MET A 574 1.73 -13.54 5.21
N PRO A 575 2.78 -14.26 5.64
CA PRO A 575 4.15 -13.76 5.52
C PRO A 575 4.69 -13.80 4.07
N HIS A 576 4.33 -14.85 3.32
CA HIS A 576 4.95 -15.14 2.03
C HIS A 576 4.49 -14.21 0.90
N GLY A 577 5.38 -13.98 -0.05
CA GLY A 577 5.13 -13.25 -1.30
C GLY A 577 5.99 -11.99 -1.40
N HIS A 578 6.40 -11.66 -2.62
CA HIS A 578 7.34 -10.57 -2.89
C HIS A 578 6.65 -9.26 -3.29
N TYR A 579 5.40 -9.37 -3.72
CA TYR A 579 4.62 -8.23 -4.20
C TYR A 579 3.26 -8.23 -3.51
N LYS A 580 3.06 -7.33 -2.55
CA LYS A 580 1.84 -7.25 -1.74
C LYS A 580 1.27 -5.83 -1.75
N TRP A 581 -0.05 -5.71 -1.88
CA TRP A 581 -0.76 -4.46 -1.62
C TRP A 581 -2.17 -4.74 -1.15
N GLY A 582 -2.72 -3.80 -0.39
CA GLY A 582 -4.14 -3.78 -0.04
C GLY A 582 -4.90 -2.87 -0.99
N SER A 583 -6.03 -3.34 -1.52
CA SER A 583 -7.03 -2.52 -2.18
C SER A 583 -8.22 -2.34 -1.22
N PHE A 584 -8.43 -1.11 -0.78
CA PHE A 584 -9.48 -0.74 0.16
C PHE A 584 -10.65 -0.11 -0.58
N GLU A 585 -11.79 -0.77 -0.63
CA GLU A 585 -13.07 -0.20 -1.06
C GLU A 585 -13.80 0.36 0.15
N VAL A 586 -14.10 1.65 0.13
CA VAL A 586 -14.84 2.34 1.19
C VAL A 586 -16.19 2.75 0.64
N ASP A 587 -17.26 2.38 1.33
CA ASP A 587 -18.64 2.72 0.97
C ASP A 587 -19.37 3.28 2.18
N THR A 588 -19.61 4.59 2.16
CA THR A 588 -20.34 5.34 3.21
C THR A 588 -21.72 5.78 2.72
N THR A 589 -22.16 5.32 1.54
CA THR A 589 -23.47 5.68 0.96
C THR A 589 -24.63 5.18 1.84
N ASN A 590 -24.42 4.07 2.56
CA ASN A 590 -25.31 3.63 3.63
C ASN A 590 -24.83 4.15 5.00
N ALA A 591 -25.33 5.30 5.43
CA ALA A 591 -24.97 5.92 6.70
C ALA A 591 -25.28 5.05 7.94
N SER A 592 -26.22 4.10 7.84
CA SER A 592 -26.56 3.20 8.96
C SER A 592 -25.62 2.00 9.08
N ALA A 593 -24.87 1.67 8.02
CA ALA A 593 -23.92 0.56 8.01
C ALA A 593 -22.83 0.84 6.97
N PRO A 594 -21.98 1.86 7.18
CA PRO A 594 -20.89 2.15 6.25
C PRO A 594 -19.87 1.00 6.29
N THR A 595 -19.17 0.74 5.19
CA THR A 595 -18.25 -0.40 5.10
C THR A 595 -16.87 -0.01 4.59
N VAL A 596 -15.87 -0.78 5.03
CA VAL A 596 -14.53 -0.83 4.42
C VAL A 596 -14.24 -2.28 4.07
N LYS A 597 -14.07 -2.58 2.80
CA LYS A 597 -13.62 -3.87 2.30
C LYS A 597 -12.15 -3.79 1.90
N LEU A 598 -11.33 -4.69 2.43
CA LEU A 598 -9.95 -4.90 2.02
C LEU A 598 -9.86 -6.16 1.15
N ASP A 599 -9.34 -6.00 -0.06
CA ASP A 599 -8.80 -7.09 -0.87
C ASP A 599 -7.26 -7.07 -0.78
N LEU A 600 -6.66 -8.12 -0.25
CA LEU A 600 -5.22 -8.32 -0.20
C LEU A 600 -4.76 -9.04 -1.46
N LEU A 601 -3.86 -8.41 -2.22
CA LEU A 601 -3.22 -9.02 -3.37
C LEU A 601 -1.79 -9.41 -3.02
N ILE A 602 -1.42 -10.64 -3.38
CA ILE A 602 -0.06 -11.19 -3.23
C ILE A 602 0.35 -11.79 -4.57
N ASP A 603 1.50 -11.36 -5.09
CA ASP A 603 2.10 -11.84 -6.34
C ASP A 603 1.12 -11.81 -7.54
N GLY A 604 0.24 -10.81 -7.56
CA GLY A 604 -0.73 -10.57 -8.64
C GLY A 604 -2.07 -11.30 -8.49
N VAL A 605 -2.29 -12.05 -7.41
CA VAL A 605 -3.56 -12.74 -7.14
C VAL A 605 -4.21 -12.25 -5.86
N LYS A 606 -5.55 -12.22 -5.81
CA LYS A 606 -6.29 -11.93 -4.58
C LYS A 606 -6.12 -13.10 -3.60
N ALA A 607 -5.41 -12.86 -2.50
CA ALA A 607 -5.05 -13.88 -1.51
C ALA A 607 -6.00 -13.91 -0.30
N TRP A 608 -6.59 -12.77 0.05
CA TRP A 608 -7.51 -12.66 1.17
C TRP A 608 -8.44 -11.46 0.99
N GLU A 609 -9.64 -11.54 1.57
CA GLU A 609 -10.56 -10.41 1.66
C GLU A 609 -11.15 -10.30 3.06
N TYR A 610 -11.47 -9.08 3.47
CA TYR A 610 -12.07 -8.79 4.78
C TYR A 610 -12.96 -7.54 4.70
N THR A 611 -14.10 -7.56 5.39
CA THR A 611 -15.03 -6.43 5.40
C THR A 611 -15.29 -5.98 6.84
N ILE A 612 -15.08 -4.69 7.09
CA ILE A 612 -15.45 -4.00 8.32
C ILE A 612 -16.83 -3.39 8.09
N VAL A 613 -17.78 -3.71 8.97
CA VAL A 613 -19.07 -3.02 9.05
C VAL A 613 -18.95 -1.97 10.16
N GLY A 614 -18.96 -0.70 9.76
CA GLY A 614 -18.87 0.44 10.66
C GLY A 614 -20.18 0.73 11.40
N LYS A 615 -20.06 1.47 12.49
CA LYS A 615 -21.18 2.03 13.25
C LYS A 615 -21.70 3.31 12.56
N PRO A 616 -22.99 3.64 12.67
CA PRO A 616 -23.50 4.95 12.26
C PRO A 616 -22.77 6.09 12.98
N VAL A 617 -22.52 7.19 12.28
CA VAL A 617 -22.00 8.43 12.86
C VAL A 617 -23.08 9.50 12.75
N GLU A 618 -23.44 10.12 13.88
CA GLU A 618 -24.35 11.26 13.87
C GLU A 618 -23.61 12.51 13.43
N TYR A 619 -23.93 12.98 12.21
CA TYR A 619 -23.35 14.20 11.66
C TYR A 619 -23.92 15.43 12.37
N THR A 620 -23.09 16.13 13.14
CA THR A 620 -23.42 17.47 13.63
C THR A 620 -23.12 18.47 12.51
N GLY A 621 -24.17 19.06 11.93
CA GLY A 621 -24.01 20.10 10.91
C GLY A 621 -23.12 21.24 11.42
N SER A 622 -22.19 21.69 10.57
CA SER A 622 -21.28 22.82 10.83
C SER A 622 -22.03 24.16 10.87
N THR A 623 -22.90 24.33 11.87
CA THR A 623 -23.62 25.57 12.16
C THR A 623 -23.59 25.83 13.66
N ALA A 624 -22.40 26.15 14.16
CA ALA A 624 -22.12 27.19 15.15
C ALA A 624 -20.68 27.06 15.62
N LEU A 625 -19.85 28.08 15.36
CA LEU A 625 -18.64 28.36 16.14
C LEU A 625 -19.07 28.71 17.56
N ASN A 626 -19.42 27.71 18.37
CA ASN A 626 -19.54 27.87 19.81
C ASN A 626 -18.35 27.16 20.45
N PRO A 627 -17.37 27.89 21.02
CA PRO A 627 -16.22 27.29 21.70
C PRO A 627 -16.62 26.27 22.78
N GLY A 628 -17.84 26.38 23.34
CA GLY A 628 -18.39 25.41 24.29
C GLY A 628 -18.78 24.06 23.68
N ALA A 629 -19.23 24.01 22.42
CA ALA A 629 -19.64 22.76 21.77
C ALA A 629 -18.43 21.85 21.45
N ILE A 630 -17.27 22.46 21.17
CA ILE A 630 -16.00 21.75 20.96
C ILE A 630 -15.50 21.14 22.28
N ALA A 631 -15.87 21.69 23.44
CA ALA A 631 -15.57 21.13 24.76
C ALA A 631 -16.57 20.03 25.18
N GLU A 632 -17.81 20.10 24.70
CA GLU A 632 -18.85 19.09 24.92
C GLU A 632 -18.69 17.84 24.03
N SER A 633 -18.10 17.97 22.84
CA SER A 633 -17.81 16.83 21.93
C SER A 633 -16.54 16.03 22.28
N VAL A 634 -15.86 16.40 23.36
CA VAL A 634 -14.64 15.74 23.84
C VAL A 634 -15.02 14.53 24.68
N THR A 635 -14.78 13.33 24.15
CA THR A 635 -14.99 12.08 24.89
C THR A 635 -14.09 12.02 26.13
N GLU A 636 -14.47 11.21 27.12
CA GLU A 636 -13.73 11.07 28.37
C GLU A 636 -12.25 10.67 28.14
N GLY A 637 -11.98 9.80 27.15
CA GLY A 637 -10.62 9.44 26.73
C GLY A 637 -9.81 10.65 26.22
N VAL A 638 -10.40 11.48 25.36
CA VAL A 638 -9.74 12.71 24.86
C VAL A 638 -9.47 13.69 26.01
N ARG A 639 -10.41 13.84 26.96
CA ARG A 639 -10.21 14.67 28.16
C ARG A 639 -9.08 14.15 29.04
N ASN A 640 -8.99 12.83 29.23
CA ASN A 640 -7.96 12.20 30.05
C ASN A 640 -6.56 12.39 29.47
N VAL A 641 -6.40 12.22 28.16
CA VAL A 641 -5.13 12.46 27.46
C VAL A 641 -4.74 13.95 27.54
N LEU A 642 -5.66 14.87 27.24
CA LEU A 642 -5.41 16.31 27.35
C LEU A 642 -5.02 16.74 28.77
N ASN A 643 -5.66 16.17 29.80
CA ASN A 643 -5.32 16.46 31.20
C ASN A 643 -3.93 15.95 31.61
N ARG A 644 -3.49 14.81 31.06
CA ARG A 644 -2.13 14.29 31.30
C ARG A 644 -1.08 15.16 30.61
N LEU A 645 -1.33 15.55 29.36
CA LEU A 645 -0.47 16.51 28.65
C LEU A 645 -0.39 17.83 29.42
N GLY A 646 -1.51 18.38 29.89
CA GLY A 646 -1.54 19.61 30.68
C GLY A 646 -0.81 19.57 32.02
N ARG A 647 -0.68 18.40 32.66
CA ARG A 647 0.06 18.23 33.93
C ARG A 647 1.58 18.21 33.76
N ILE A 648 2.09 17.95 32.55
CA ILE A 648 3.53 17.98 32.25
C ILE A 648 4.03 19.44 32.09
N PHE A 649 3.10 20.39 31.88
CA PHE A 649 3.37 21.83 31.74
C PHE A 649 2.97 22.69 32.94
N GLY A 650 2.59 22.07 34.06
CA GLY A 650 2.18 22.73 35.30
C GLY A 650 3.32 22.94 36.28
#